data_AF-A0A0S8GXB7-F1
#
_entry.id   AF-A0A0S8GXB7-F1
#
_cell.length_a   1.000
_cell.length_b   1.000
_cell.length_c   1.000
_cell.angle_alpha   90.00
_cell.angle_beta   90.00
_cell.angle_gamma   90.00
#
_symmetry.space_group_name_H-M   'P 1'
#
loop_
_entity.id
_entity.type
_entity.pdbx_description
1 polymer ?
#
loop_
_entity_poly.entity_id
_entity_poly.type
_entity_poly.pdbx_seq_one_letter_code
_entity_poly.pdbx_strand_id
1 'polypeptide(L)'
;MGSSDEGGADAGETLTITGTVGVNYYAKVSAWAGSTGAYQFDLSFTRAQQPDSYETNNSIDDAYVLTGNVLAGPTIHNDDTDYYDITDMVPEGTMSVEAYLYGSAGLDAGLALYVLDGDTESLIRSVNRAGINGNEVLKANIEDYSGQQLILAVNSVNDTTGRYSLELAYSDEDIGDFAEPNQQRTTAYAVTLNDSSRAGLSDLSLHNASDRDYYSFVAPADTDGTVFVTVTPDDAAVGLNVSLRLLNEEANVLKATDAAGAGDSESLTLNSVGSGLEAGHRYYIDVNGWGTVGNYQLNLRCPLVDTSYAQAHQNTYGSLSGYNEYPRFSTAYKFDGTPPEIRVIEQVANDNDDDLSFGAVPVGSSLSYTFEILNTGGSTLQIGAGDMTIVGDGSDVFSVDPSYADIVQGGSQEFTVTFTPAQLQLYLDTTLQIVSNDPDNNPYELALSGTGVVSADKPDIALVNEQNTGSLDSLAFGDVLVDGQSNMSLRIVNFGSASLTVSAVAITGDDADAFTNVFTNLPDKSSDNYTIAAGGQKLIQVYFNPTTDGLHNASMTLTSNDPDETSVVLPLTGAGVQPDLVVDLDPDDEEVANPLNYIIGFGNQVADGPGNQQAEYPIDIWNLGTSTLTISSISLEDGTDFSISGVSLSNLEIEPGEWASASVIFDPTAAGSSFTDTLTISSDDFDTPSMQFNLTGQASQAFSTTIEAGGSYEFTDSDGDSIKIELNNGCDLSAVVTFDGSTAHGSDIADISINGGTKSSTLTITVTSADGDNLVDVGDISIAGVGFGTVQVGGSVDSLTVAAAVKAVTLTGELGGFSADGVVVSFTTGGLSGTVGADAFKTISVNGNITGAQIFTDAEYKGSAIRTLNVTGNISDDTTINSGLIKNMAVTGSVNDTTITTSGAKSQVGTLSIGGAVDNLNINTAKMKSVSVNNDLLNSSFTLDSDKASLKALSVAGDADLNLAVSGIIKTVMVQGDLAGQIDATGVKGLIKSVNVGENLSAGLSAVKSIKTINAGANITSSAITILGTGKGSIGNLTVGGSLNVADIDVDGTIKRMTVGSTGSGDLSGNVSAGIAINKVEVFGDIFGRLEAGRKINTITARGDLKNDAFITCTEGNITKLFISDTILGYISANNGAGRIKQVLRPNSFADPDTGLVNSYIDHIDAQLAKINWKDS
;
A
#
# COMPACT_ATOMS: atom_id res chain seq x y z
N MET A 1 -9.87 13.82 -29.27
CA MET A 1 -8.79 12.81 -29.11
C MET A 1 -7.65 13.20 -30.05
N GLY A 2 -6.52 13.68 -29.51
CA GLY A 2 -5.35 14.04 -30.32
C GLY A 2 -4.33 12.88 -30.38
N SER A 3 -3.52 12.84 -31.44
CA SER A 3 -2.34 11.98 -31.55
C SER A 3 -1.14 12.83 -31.95
N SER A 4 0.01 12.62 -31.32
CA SER A 4 1.30 13.10 -31.81
C SER A 4 1.91 12.01 -32.70
N ASP A 5 2.23 12.37 -33.94
CA ASP A 5 2.98 11.50 -34.85
C ASP A 5 4.31 12.21 -35.17
N GLU A 6 5.43 11.58 -34.76
CA GLU A 6 6.84 11.86 -35.08
C GLU A 6 7.71 12.58 -34.02
N GLY A 7 8.25 11.80 -33.07
CA GLY A 7 9.39 12.15 -32.22
C GLY A 7 10.54 11.14 -32.29
N GLY A 8 11.76 11.60 -32.61
CA GLY A 8 12.97 10.77 -32.62
C GLY A 8 13.39 10.32 -31.20
N ALA A 9 14.29 9.33 -31.12
CA ALA A 9 14.62 8.52 -29.93
C ALA A 9 15.04 9.26 -28.63
N ASP A 10 15.15 10.59 -28.64
CA ASP A 10 15.59 11.42 -27.49
C ASP A 10 14.70 12.68 -27.26
N ALA A 11 13.51 12.80 -27.88
CA ALA A 11 12.61 13.94 -27.68
C ALA A 11 11.34 13.52 -26.90
N GLY A 12 11.03 14.22 -25.80
CA GLY A 12 9.75 14.06 -25.10
C GLY A 12 8.60 14.63 -25.93
N GLU A 13 7.48 13.89 -26.03
CA GLU A 13 6.28 14.35 -26.70
C GLU A 13 5.25 14.87 -25.69
N THR A 14 4.57 15.97 -26.01
CA THR A 14 3.54 16.57 -25.16
C THR A 14 2.20 16.58 -25.89
N LEU A 15 1.18 16.00 -25.25
CA LEU A 15 -0.19 15.97 -25.76
C LEU A 15 -1.08 16.77 -24.80
N THR A 16 -1.50 17.96 -25.23
CA THR A 16 -2.42 18.80 -24.46
C THR A 16 -3.86 18.50 -24.86
N ILE A 17 -4.69 18.15 -23.89
CA ILE A 17 -6.14 17.98 -24.06
C ILE A 17 -6.88 18.83 -23.04
N THR A 18 -7.96 19.48 -23.45
CA THR A 18 -8.87 20.17 -22.53
C THR A 18 -9.95 19.17 -22.13
N GLY A 19 -10.02 18.84 -20.84
CA GLY A 19 -10.94 17.84 -20.28
C GLY A 19 -11.94 18.47 -19.31
N THR A 20 -13.06 17.77 -19.10
CA THR A 20 -14.06 18.15 -18.10
C THR A 20 -13.72 17.47 -16.78
N VAL A 21 -13.77 18.20 -15.67
CA VAL A 21 -13.53 17.66 -14.33
C VAL A 21 -14.63 16.63 -14.03
N GLY A 22 -14.24 15.43 -13.59
CA GLY A 22 -15.17 14.31 -13.31
C GLY A 22 -15.26 13.25 -14.42
N VAL A 23 -14.57 13.42 -15.56
CA VAL A 23 -14.54 12.41 -16.64
C VAL A 23 -13.22 11.64 -16.63
N ASN A 24 -13.30 10.31 -16.77
CA ASN A 24 -12.12 9.44 -16.86
C ASN A 24 -11.47 9.48 -18.26
N TYR A 25 -10.19 9.87 -18.31
CA TYR A 25 -9.39 9.88 -19.54
C TYR A 25 -8.30 8.80 -19.49
N TYR A 26 -8.14 8.06 -20.59
CA TYR A 26 -7.12 7.00 -20.72
C TYR A 26 -6.03 7.39 -21.71
N ALA A 27 -4.77 7.34 -21.28
CA ALA A 27 -3.60 7.55 -22.15
C ALA A 27 -2.98 6.19 -22.54
N LYS A 28 -2.78 5.95 -23.85
CA LYS A 28 -2.15 4.73 -24.36
C LYS A 28 -0.80 5.05 -25.03
N VAL A 29 0.28 4.55 -24.45
CA VAL A 29 1.64 4.64 -25.03
C VAL A 29 1.93 3.38 -25.86
N SER A 30 2.34 3.53 -27.12
CA SER A 30 2.61 2.41 -28.04
C SER A 30 4.01 2.52 -28.66
N ALA A 31 4.80 1.45 -28.60
CA ALA A 31 6.13 1.41 -29.22
C ALA A 31 6.06 0.96 -30.69
N TRP A 32 6.72 1.70 -31.57
CA TRP A 32 6.83 1.34 -32.99
C TRP A 32 8.05 0.45 -33.26
N ALA A 33 7.91 -0.53 -34.16
CA ALA A 33 8.99 -1.41 -34.64
C ALA A 33 9.70 -2.31 -33.60
N GLY A 34 9.06 -2.62 -32.46
CA GLY A 34 9.57 -3.58 -31.48
C GLY A 34 10.72 -3.04 -30.61
N SER A 35 10.83 -1.72 -30.46
CA SER A 35 11.77 -1.07 -29.55
C SER A 35 11.40 -1.30 -28.08
N THR A 36 12.41 -1.33 -27.21
CA THR A 36 12.28 -1.50 -25.75
C THR A 36 13.00 -0.37 -25.02
N GLY A 37 12.33 0.32 -24.11
CA GLY A 37 12.90 1.40 -23.29
C GLY A 37 11.97 1.79 -22.14
N ALA A 38 12.52 2.40 -21.09
CA ALA A 38 11.76 2.98 -19.98
C ALA A 38 11.27 4.39 -20.38
N TYR A 39 10.05 4.77 -19.96
CA TYR A 39 9.49 6.11 -20.17
C TYR A 39 8.98 6.68 -18.86
N GLN A 40 8.87 8.01 -18.81
CA GLN A 40 8.24 8.77 -17.72
C GLN A 40 7.00 9.47 -18.29
N PHE A 41 5.90 9.49 -17.55
CA PHE A 41 4.62 10.06 -17.96
C PHE A 41 4.22 11.14 -16.96
N ASP A 42 4.24 12.41 -17.39
CA ASP A 42 3.90 13.57 -16.55
C ASP A 42 2.57 14.19 -17.03
N LEU A 43 1.64 14.44 -16.11
CA LEU A 43 0.29 14.95 -16.37
C LEU A 43 0.04 16.23 -15.55
N SER A 44 -0.47 17.30 -16.16
CA SER A 44 -0.75 18.59 -15.50
C SER A 44 -2.11 19.18 -15.92
N PHE A 45 -2.76 19.93 -15.03
CA PHE A 45 -4.09 20.52 -15.22
C PHE A 45 -4.15 22.01 -14.82
N THR A 46 -5.11 22.76 -15.36
CA THR A 46 -5.39 24.17 -14.99
C THR A 46 -6.91 24.42 -15.06
N ARG A 47 -7.54 24.97 -14.01
CA ARG A 47 -9.01 25.18 -13.90
C ARG A 47 -9.39 26.67 -13.84
N ALA A 48 -10.51 27.06 -14.47
CA ALA A 48 -11.03 28.44 -14.51
C ALA A 48 -12.03 28.76 -13.35
N GLN A 49 -12.09 30.04 -12.96
CA GLN A 49 -12.68 30.61 -11.73
C GLN A 49 -14.23 30.72 -11.69
N GLN A 50 -14.84 30.76 -10.48
CA GLN A 50 -16.29 31.00 -10.25
C GLN A 50 -16.63 32.46 -9.88
N PRO A 51 -17.81 32.99 -10.28
CA PRO A 51 -18.38 34.26 -9.80
C PRO A 51 -19.53 34.07 -8.79
N ASP A 52 -19.42 34.78 -7.68
CA ASP A 52 -20.24 34.80 -6.45
C ASP A 52 -21.55 35.62 -6.55
N SER A 53 -22.61 35.17 -5.86
CA SER A 53 -23.74 36.04 -5.48
C SER A 53 -24.59 35.59 -4.26
N TYR A 54 -24.07 34.96 -3.21
CA TYR A 54 -24.68 34.76 -1.86
C TYR A 54 -24.06 33.52 -1.21
N GLU A 55 -23.00 33.72 -0.42
CA GLU A 55 -22.24 32.64 0.21
C GLU A 55 -22.96 32.05 1.44
N THR A 56 -22.74 30.76 1.71
CA THR A 56 -23.27 30.06 2.90
C THR A 56 -22.32 30.14 4.09
N ASN A 57 -21.06 30.52 3.89
CA ASN A 57 -19.97 30.43 4.88
C ASN A 57 -19.91 31.59 5.88
N ASN A 58 -21.04 32.21 6.20
CA ASN A 58 -21.11 33.37 7.09
C ASN A 58 -21.13 32.98 8.59
N SER A 59 -21.09 31.68 8.88
CA SER A 59 -21.01 31.11 10.23
C SER A 59 -19.95 30.01 10.24
N ILE A 60 -19.38 29.75 11.41
CA ILE A 60 -18.33 28.73 11.56
C ILE A 60 -18.85 27.32 11.26
N ASP A 61 -20.13 27.06 11.51
CA ASP A 61 -20.82 25.80 11.21
C ASP A 61 -21.02 25.57 9.70
N ASP A 62 -21.01 26.66 8.92
CA ASP A 62 -21.20 26.65 7.47
C ASP A 62 -19.87 26.88 6.71
N ALA A 63 -18.73 26.73 7.40
CA ALA A 63 -17.41 27.04 6.88
C ALA A 63 -17.15 26.30 5.54
N TYR A 64 -16.68 27.03 4.54
CA TYR A 64 -16.39 26.47 3.24
C TYR A 64 -15.10 25.64 3.30
N VAL A 65 -15.18 24.34 2.98
CA VAL A 65 -14.01 23.45 2.95
C VAL A 65 -13.06 23.88 1.84
N LEU A 66 -11.90 24.38 2.24
CA LEU A 66 -10.89 24.84 1.32
C LEU A 66 -10.08 23.63 0.82
N THR A 67 -10.03 23.42 -0.49
CA THR A 67 -9.40 22.24 -1.10
C THR A 67 -8.09 22.56 -1.82
N GLY A 68 -7.57 23.79 -1.69
CA GLY A 68 -6.34 24.24 -2.34
C GLY A 68 -5.77 25.54 -1.77
N ASN A 69 -4.45 25.70 -1.89
CA ASN A 69 -3.66 26.73 -1.21
C ASN A 69 -3.90 28.17 -1.68
N VAL A 70 -4.68 28.39 -2.75
CA VAL A 70 -5.02 29.73 -3.25
C VAL A 70 -6.50 29.79 -3.58
N LEU A 71 -7.18 30.72 -2.94
CA LEU A 71 -8.56 31.09 -3.20
C LEU A 71 -8.58 32.52 -3.74
N ALA A 72 -8.96 32.71 -4.99
CA ALA A 72 -9.02 34.05 -5.57
C ALA A 72 -10.44 34.37 -6.03
N GLY A 73 -10.96 35.53 -5.60
CA GLY A 73 -12.22 36.07 -6.10
C GLY A 73 -13.43 36.15 -5.16
N PRO A 74 -13.46 35.61 -3.92
CA PRO A 74 -14.60 35.82 -3.02
C PRO A 74 -14.85 37.30 -2.74
N THR A 75 -16.10 37.66 -2.50
CA THR A 75 -16.48 39.03 -2.12
C THR A 75 -16.96 39.03 -0.67
N ILE A 76 -16.20 39.66 0.23
CA ILE A 76 -16.68 39.85 1.59
C ILE A 76 -17.61 41.07 1.66
N HIS A 77 -18.78 40.90 2.28
CA HIS A 77 -19.79 41.94 2.45
C HIS A 77 -19.65 42.69 3.79
N ASN A 78 -20.42 43.77 3.98
CA ASN A 78 -20.35 44.61 5.17
C ASN A 78 -20.92 43.87 6.40
N ASP A 79 -20.24 43.95 7.55
CA ASP A 79 -20.57 43.18 8.77
C ASP A 79 -20.57 41.65 8.55
N ASP A 80 -19.84 41.18 7.53
CA ASP A 80 -19.76 39.77 7.17
C ASP A 80 -18.42 39.14 7.61
N THR A 81 -18.46 37.84 7.85
CA THR A 81 -17.27 37.03 8.13
C THR A 81 -17.38 35.72 7.37
N ASP A 82 -16.46 35.52 6.44
CA ASP A 82 -16.41 34.31 5.62
C ASP A 82 -15.51 33.30 6.33
N TYR A 83 -16.06 32.12 6.66
CA TYR A 83 -15.36 31.04 7.34
C TYR A 83 -14.90 29.96 6.36
N TYR A 84 -13.68 29.47 6.55
CA TYR A 84 -13.07 28.44 5.73
C TYR A 84 -12.51 27.31 6.59
N ASP A 85 -12.91 26.08 6.30
CA ASP A 85 -12.31 24.90 6.93
C ASP A 85 -11.04 24.52 6.17
N ILE A 86 -9.91 24.53 6.89
CA ILE A 86 -8.57 24.25 6.35
C ILE A 86 -7.96 22.98 6.96
N THR A 87 -8.77 22.18 7.68
CA THR A 87 -8.33 21.01 8.45
C THR A 87 -7.59 19.99 7.57
N ASP A 88 -8.14 19.68 6.39
CA ASP A 88 -7.54 18.69 5.49
C ASP A 88 -6.35 19.23 4.67
N MET A 89 -6.13 20.54 4.69
CA MET A 89 -5.02 21.16 3.98
C MET A 89 -3.74 21.15 4.80
N VAL A 90 -3.85 21.39 6.11
CA VAL A 90 -2.70 21.42 7.01
C VAL A 90 -2.49 19.99 7.54
N PRO A 91 -1.28 19.40 7.45
CA PRO A 91 -1.01 18.10 8.06
C PRO A 91 -1.16 18.15 9.59
N GLU A 92 -1.72 17.09 10.20
CA GLU A 92 -1.81 16.98 11.66
C GLU A 92 -0.41 16.98 12.30
N GLY A 93 -0.22 17.82 13.32
CA GLY A 93 1.03 17.95 14.07
C GLY A 93 1.41 19.40 14.36
N THR A 94 2.64 19.62 14.86
CA THR A 94 3.14 20.99 15.10
C THR A 94 3.52 21.64 13.78
N MET A 95 2.81 22.70 13.40
CA MET A 95 2.94 23.35 12.10
C MET A 95 3.02 24.88 12.23
N SER A 96 3.72 25.54 11.30
CA SER A 96 3.60 26.98 11.10
C SER A 96 2.63 27.23 9.95
N VAL A 97 1.55 27.96 10.21
CA VAL A 97 0.53 28.33 9.22
C VAL A 97 0.62 29.82 8.92
N GLU A 98 0.70 30.14 7.64
CA GLU A 98 0.70 31.50 7.10
C GLU A 98 -0.47 31.70 6.14
N ALA A 99 -1.35 32.62 6.47
CA ALA A 99 -2.47 33.01 5.64
C ALA A 99 -2.27 34.44 5.14
N TYR A 100 -2.30 34.60 3.81
CA TYR A 100 -2.13 35.86 3.10
C TYR A 100 -3.46 36.29 2.52
N LEU A 101 -3.97 37.43 2.98
CA LEU A 101 -5.18 38.05 2.47
C LEU A 101 -4.82 39.21 1.56
N TYR A 102 -5.34 39.22 0.34
CA TYR A 102 -5.16 40.30 -0.63
C TYR A 102 -6.50 40.89 -1.02
N GLY A 103 -6.85 41.99 -0.38
CA GLY A 103 -8.07 42.75 -0.62
C GLY A 103 -7.95 43.71 -1.80
N SER A 104 -9.06 43.85 -2.53
CA SER A 104 -9.25 44.91 -3.52
C SER A 104 -9.12 46.31 -2.90
N ALA A 105 -8.75 47.31 -3.71
CA ALA A 105 -8.52 48.67 -3.23
C ALA A 105 -9.77 49.26 -2.55
N GLY A 106 -9.64 49.65 -1.28
CA GLY A 106 -10.74 50.15 -0.45
C GLY A 106 -11.36 49.14 0.52
N LEU A 107 -10.98 47.85 0.44
CA LEU A 107 -11.36 46.83 1.43
C LEU A 107 -10.46 46.92 2.67
N ASP A 108 -11.09 46.95 3.84
CA ASP A 108 -10.45 46.84 5.16
C ASP A 108 -10.97 45.52 5.76
N ALA A 109 -10.14 44.49 5.76
CA ALA A 109 -10.51 43.15 6.20
C ALA A 109 -9.42 42.56 7.10
N GLY A 110 -9.82 41.70 8.03
CA GLY A 110 -8.95 40.98 8.95
C GLY A 110 -8.96 39.48 8.71
N LEU A 111 -8.01 38.79 9.34
CA LEU A 111 -7.92 37.34 9.40
C LEU A 111 -7.98 36.87 10.85
N ALA A 112 -8.68 35.76 11.11
CA ALA A 112 -8.67 35.09 12.40
C ALA A 112 -8.62 33.57 12.21
N LEU A 113 -7.74 32.90 12.95
CA LEU A 113 -7.56 31.45 12.92
C LEU A 113 -8.05 30.85 14.24
N TYR A 114 -8.93 29.86 14.14
CA TYR A 114 -9.57 29.14 15.24
C TYR A 114 -9.21 27.66 15.20
N VAL A 115 -9.26 27.04 16.37
CA VAL A 115 -9.34 25.58 16.52
C VAL A 115 -10.65 25.23 17.21
N LEU A 116 -11.34 24.21 16.70
CA LEU A 116 -12.59 23.69 17.25
C LEU A 116 -12.38 22.28 17.80
N ASP A 117 -12.77 22.09 19.06
CA ASP A 117 -12.86 20.78 19.72
C ASP A 117 -14.34 20.52 20.06
N GLY A 118 -15.04 19.82 19.16
CA GLY A 118 -16.50 19.72 19.16
C GLY A 118 -17.14 21.11 19.03
N ASP A 119 -18.07 21.46 19.92
CA ASP A 119 -18.76 22.77 19.93
C ASP A 119 -17.92 23.92 20.55
N THR A 120 -16.64 23.67 20.88
CA THR A 120 -15.81 24.65 21.60
C THR A 120 -14.85 25.39 20.67
N GLU A 121 -15.11 26.67 20.44
CA GLU A 121 -14.26 27.54 19.61
C GLU A 121 -13.12 28.20 20.42
N SER A 122 -11.88 28.03 19.97
CA SER A 122 -10.70 28.69 20.55
C SER A 122 -9.93 29.49 19.50
N LEU A 123 -9.81 30.81 19.69
CA LEU A 123 -9.01 31.68 18.81
C LEU A 123 -7.51 31.46 19.03
N ILE A 124 -6.80 31.00 18.00
CA ILE A 124 -5.33 30.84 18.00
C ILE A 124 -4.69 32.20 17.78
N ARG A 125 -5.09 32.90 16.71
CA ARG A 125 -4.55 34.22 16.38
C ARG A 125 -5.51 35.00 15.51
N SER A 126 -5.48 36.33 15.63
CA SER A 126 -6.18 37.23 14.71
C SER A 126 -5.30 38.43 14.36
N VAL A 127 -5.42 38.93 13.14
CA VAL A 127 -4.79 40.16 12.66
C VAL A 127 -5.88 41.03 12.03
N ASN A 128 -6.07 42.23 12.59
CA ASN A 128 -7.01 43.21 12.08
C ASN A 128 -6.25 44.45 11.59
N ARG A 129 -6.52 44.89 10.35
CA ARG A 129 -6.05 46.18 9.86
C ARG A 129 -7.04 47.30 10.20
N ALA A 130 -6.50 48.51 10.28
CA ALA A 130 -7.28 49.75 10.24
C ALA A 130 -6.68 50.67 9.16
N GLY A 131 -6.76 50.27 7.88
CA GLY A 131 -6.12 51.01 6.78
C GLY A 131 -6.41 50.51 5.36
N ILE A 132 -6.67 51.46 4.45
CA ILE A 132 -7.53 51.39 3.23
C ILE A 132 -6.94 50.60 2.01
N ASN A 133 -5.82 49.85 2.14
CA ASN A 133 -5.18 49.16 1.00
C ASN A 133 -4.82 47.68 1.27
N GLY A 134 -5.80 46.89 1.70
CA GLY A 134 -6.02 45.50 1.25
C GLY A 134 -5.18 44.31 1.71
N ASN A 135 -3.87 44.38 1.97
CA ASN A 135 -3.08 43.13 2.18
C ASN A 135 -2.77 42.85 3.67
N GLU A 136 -3.12 41.66 4.16
CA GLU A 136 -2.87 41.20 5.53
C GLU A 136 -2.21 39.83 5.55
N VAL A 137 -1.40 39.57 6.59
CA VAL A 137 -0.73 38.28 6.77
C VAL A 137 -0.88 37.80 8.21
N LEU A 138 -1.54 36.66 8.40
CA LEU A 138 -1.62 35.95 9.66
C LEU A 138 -0.61 34.81 9.67
N LYS A 139 0.39 34.90 10.56
CA LYS A 139 1.34 33.82 10.84
C LYS A 139 1.09 33.28 12.25
N ALA A 140 0.89 31.97 12.39
CA ALA A 140 0.63 31.32 13.67
C ALA A 140 1.32 29.95 13.75
N ASN A 141 1.90 29.66 14.90
CA ASN A 141 2.40 28.32 15.21
C ASN A 141 1.29 27.56 15.94
N ILE A 142 0.93 26.40 15.43
CA ILE A 142 -0.11 25.54 15.98
C ILE A 142 0.60 24.39 16.69
N GLU A 143 0.36 24.26 18.00
CA GLU A 143 0.78 23.08 18.76
C GLU A 143 -0.22 21.95 18.49
N ASP A 144 0.27 20.72 18.29
CA ASP A 144 -0.48 19.49 17.96
C ASP A 144 -2.02 19.55 18.14
N TYR A 145 -2.74 19.50 17.02
CA TYR A 145 -4.19 19.67 16.93
C TYR A 145 -4.92 18.39 16.44
N SER A 146 -4.30 17.21 16.57
CA SER A 146 -4.89 15.95 16.10
C SER A 146 -6.32 15.72 16.62
N GLY A 147 -7.25 15.44 15.69
CA GLY A 147 -8.68 15.25 15.98
C GLY A 147 -9.50 16.52 16.22
N GLN A 148 -8.95 17.72 15.99
CA GLN A 148 -9.64 19.01 16.06
C GLN A 148 -9.72 19.67 14.67
N GLN A 149 -10.71 20.56 14.46
CA GLN A 149 -10.84 21.30 13.19
C GLN A 149 -10.09 22.64 13.23
N LEU A 150 -9.46 23.02 12.12
CA LEU A 150 -8.82 24.32 11.94
C LEU A 150 -9.66 25.19 11.02
N ILE A 151 -10.15 26.31 11.54
CA ILE A 151 -11.02 27.24 10.81
C ILE A 151 -10.35 28.59 10.65
N LEU A 152 -10.28 29.07 9.41
CA LEU A 152 -9.80 30.41 9.07
C LEU A 152 -10.98 31.31 8.69
N ALA A 153 -11.09 32.45 9.36
CA ALA A 153 -12.12 33.44 9.13
C ALA A 153 -11.53 34.71 8.49
N VAL A 154 -12.20 35.22 7.47
CA VAL A 154 -11.94 36.55 6.89
C VAL A 154 -13.05 37.46 7.35
N ASN A 155 -12.72 38.53 8.08
CA ASN A 155 -13.73 39.41 8.65
C ASN A 155 -13.68 40.80 8.01
N SER A 156 -14.84 41.35 7.61
CA SER A 156 -14.91 42.75 7.19
C SER A 156 -14.67 43.67 8.40
N VAL A 157 -13.79 44.65 8.23
CA VAL A 157 -13.50 45.68 9.21
C VAL A 157 -14.06 47.01 8.69
N ASN A 158 -14.72 47.77 9.57
CA ASN A 158 -15.30 49.09 9.25
C ASN A 158 -16.36 49.07 8.12
N ASP A 159 -17.15 48.00 7.99
CA ASP A 159 -18.28 47.85 7.06
C ASP A 159 -17.90 48.01 5.57
N THR A 160 -16.70 47.57 5.21
CA THR A 160 -16.21 47.66 3.84
C THR A 160 -16.57 46.40 3.05
N THR A 161 -16.94 46.57 1.78
CA THR A 161 -17.25 45.47 0.85
C THR A 161 -16.23 45.46 -0.25
N GLY A 162 -15.71 44.28 -0.59
CA GLY A 162 -14.70 44.16 -1.63
C GLY A 162 -14.30 42.72 -1.88
N ARG A 163 -13.70 42.49 -3.04
CA ARG A 163 -13.11 41.18 -3.35
C ARG A 163 -11.82 41.00 -2.59
N TYR A 164 -11.52 39.76 -2.24
CA TYR A 164 -10.22 39.37 -1.75
C TYR A 164 -9.73 38.09 -2.42
N SER A 165 -8.45 37.82 -2.25
CA SER A 165 -7.89 36.49 -2.44
C SER A 165 -7.16 36.06 -1.19
N LEU A 166 -7.27 34.79 -0.85
CA LEU A 166 -6.59 34.14 0.25
C LEU A 166 -5.54 33.18 -0.32
N GLU A 167 -4.33 33.21 0.23
CA GLU A 167 -3.28 32.24 -0.05
C GLU A 167 -2.80 31.63 1.26
N LEU A 168 -2.72 30.31 1.31
CA LEU A 168 -2.32 29.54 2.47
C LEU A 168 -0.99 28.84 2.20
N ALA A 169 -0.06 29.03 3.12
CA ALA A 169 1.16 28.27 3.19
C ALA A 169 1.26 27.64 4.58
N TYR A 170 1.72 26.40 4.61
CA TYR A 170 2.07 25.71 5.84
C TYR A 170 3.39 25.01 5.63
N SER A 171 4.24 25.05 6.65
CA SER A 171 5.55 24.41 6.59
C SER A 171 5.88 23.78 7.93
N ASP A 172 6.67 22.72 7.86
CA ASP A 172 7.56 22.36 8.97
C ASP A 172 8.51 23.55 9.22
N GLU A 173 9.02 23.71 10.43
CA GLU A 173 9.49 24.98 11.03
C GLU A 173 10.68 25.71 10.30
N ASP A 174 11.09 25.34 9.08
CA ASP A 174 12.49 25.48 8.63
C ASP A 174 12.79 26.04 7.19
N ILE A 175 11.97 26.88 6.53
CA ILE A 175 12.39 27.53 5.25
C ILE A 175 12.09 29.04 5.19
N GLY A 176 13.10 29.85 4.88
CA GLY A 176 13.02 31.30 4.63
C GLY A 176 13.27 31.68 3.16
N ASP A 177 13.12 32.98 2.85
CA ASP A 177 13.17 33.73 1.55
C ASP A 177 12.59 33.13 0.24
N PHE A 178 12.39 33.99 -0.77
CA PHE A 178 11.63 33.64 -1.99
C PHE A 178 12.42 32.78 -2.98
N ALA A 179 13.74 32.68 -2.82
CA ALA A 179 14.62 31.96 -3.75
C ALA A 179 14.90 30.53 -3.29
N GLU A 180 14.33 30.09 -2.16
CA GLU A 180 14.55 28.79 -1.53
C GLU A 180 13.50 27.73 -1.97
N PRO A 181 13.86 26.43 -2.04
CA PRO A 181 15.13 25.84 -1.64
C PRO A 181 16.24 25.96 -2.71
N ASN A 182 17.38 26.53 -2.37
CA ASN A 182 18.54 26.72 -3.26
C ASN A 182 19.86 26.28 -2.62
N GLN A 183 19.83 25.50 -1.52
CA GLN A 183 21.03 25.08 -0.78
C GLN A 183 21.96 24.12 -1.54
N GLN A 184 21.53 23.65 -2.71
CA GLN A 184 22.27 22.74 -3.57
C GLN A 184 22.25 23.20 -5.03
N ARG A 185 23.31 22.89 -5.77
CA ARG A 185 23.42 23.22 -7.21
C ARG A 185 22.26 22.66 -8.05
N THR A 186 21.69 21.51 -7.67
CA THR A 186 20.54 20.89 -8.35
C THR A 186 19.23 21.63 -8.11
N THR A 187 19.14 22.42 -7.05
CA THR A 187 17.97 23.25 -6.71
C THR A 187 18.26 24.73 -6.95
N ALA A 188 19.29 25.04 -7.74
CA ALA A 188 19.75 26.41 -7.94
C ALA A 188 18.68 27.30 -8.60
N TYR A 189 18.42 28.47 -8.01
CA TYR A 189 17.41 29.39 -8.51
C TYR A 189 17.81 29.98 -9.88
N ALA A 190 16.94 29.84 -10.88
CA ALA A 190 17.24 30.24 -12.25
C ALA A 190 17.06 31.75 -12.47
N VAL A 191 18.16 32.45 -12.77
CA VAL A 191 18.17 33.88 -13.08
C VAL A 191 18.12 34.10 -14.57
N THR A 192 17.05 34.76 -15.03
CA THR A 192 16.84 35.08 -16.45
C THR A 192 17.42 36.45 -16.78
N LEU A 193 18.26 36.53 -17.82
CA LEU A 193 18.82 37.78 -18.35
C LEU A 193 18.00 38.21 -19.57
N ASN A 194 17.19 39.27 -19.45
CA ASN A 194 16.41 39.83 -20.58
C ASN A 194 17.23 40.89 -21.34
N ASP A 195 16.80 41.27 -22.57
CA ASP A 195 17.45 42.10 -23.62
C ASP A 195 18.13 43.43 -23.22
N SER A 196 18.11 43.79 -21.94
CA SER A 196 18.86 44.91 -21.34
C SER A 196 19.89 44.44 -20.30
N SER A 197 20.59 43.33 -20.54
CA SER A 197 21.90 42.97 -19.97
C SER A 197 22.11 43.08 -18.44
N ARG A 198 21.05 43.05 -17.60
CA ARG A 198 21.14 43.08 -16.13
C ARG A 198 19.98 42.31 -15.47
N ALA A 199 20.27 41.54 -14.43
CA ALA A 199 19.29 40.95 -13.52
C ALA A 199 19.76 41.17 -12.07
N GLY A 200 18.87 41.69 -11.21
CA GLY A 200 19.15 41.91 -9.80
C GLY A 200 18.11 41.21 -8.94
N LEU A 201 18.56 40.39 -8.01
CA LEU A 201 17.77 39.75 -6.97
C LEU A 201 18.09 40.43 -5.63
N SER A 202 17.05 40.75 -4.86
CA SER A 202 17.11 41.38 -3.54
C SER A 202 16.32 40.56 -2.53
N ASP A 203 16.49 40.84 -1.23
CA ASP A 203 15.83 40.10 -0.14
C ASP A 203 16.23 38.62 -0.06
N LEU A 204 17.47 38.31 -0.45
CA LEU A 204 18.07 36.98 -0.30
C LEU A 204 18.76 36.88 1.06
N SER A 205 18.87 35.69 1.61
CA SER A 205 19.39 35.50 2.95
C SER A 205 20.04 34.14 3.15
N LEU A 206 21.15 34.15 3.87
CA LEU A 206 21.74 32.92 4.42
C LEU A 206 21.19 32.75 5.83
N HIS A 207 20.34 31.74 6.02
CA HIS A 207 19.52 31.54 7.21
C HIS A 207 20.29 30.92 8.39
N ASN A 208 21.36 30.18 8.10
CA ASN A 208 22.22 29.60 9.11
C ASN A 208 23.70 29.57 8.69
N ALA A 209 24.59 29.30 9.64
CA ALA A 209 26.04 29.37 9.43
C ALA A 209 26.59 28.34 8.41
N SER A 210 25.82 27.30 8.08
CA SER A 210 26.19 26.27 7.10
C SER A 210 25.47 26.43 5.76
N ASP A 211 24.63 27.47 5.66
CA ASP A 211 23.77 27.73 4.52
C ASP A 211 24.58 28.18 3.29
N ARG A 212 24.10 27.79 2.10
CA ARG A 212 24.83 27.96 0.84
C ARG A 212 23.90 28.08 -0.34
N ASP A 213 23.80 29.27 -0.91
CA ASP A 213 22.79 29.49 -1.94
C ASP A 213 23.38 29.33 -3.33
N TYR A 214 22.68 28.56 -4.16
CA TYR A 214 23.04 28.34 -5.55
C TYR A 214 22.07 29.04 -6.51
N TYR A 215 22.63 29.72 -7.52
CA TYR A 215 21.87 30.34 -8.60
C TYR A 215 22.36 29.83 -9.95
N SER A 216 21.51 29.77 -10.97
CA SER A 216 21.91 29.39 -12.33
C SER A 216 21.51 30.42 -13.37
N PHE A 217 22.30 30.57 -14.43
CA PHE A 217 21.96 31.40 -15.59
C PHE A 217 22.50 30.78 -16.89
N VAL A 218 21.91 31.15 -18.02
CA VAL A 218 22.39 30.75 -19.35
C VAL A 218 23.10 31.93 -19.99
N ALA A 219 24.29 31.69 -20.55
CA ALA A 219 25.04 32.74 -21.25
C ALA A 219 24.34 33.12 -22.57
N PRO A 220 24.04 34.42 -22.84
CA PRO A 220 23.34 34.84 -24.06
C PRO A 220 24.09 34.49 -25.35
N ALA A 221 23.35 34.35 -26.47
CA ALA A 221 23.87 33.84 -27.74
C ALA A 221 24.89 34.74 -28.45
N ASP A 222 24.95 36.05 -28.15
CA ASP A 222 25.65 37.06 -28.94
C ASP A 222 26.68 37.87 -28.14
N THR A 223 27.55 37.17 -27.39
CA THR A 223 28.50 37.81 -26.48
C THR A 223 29.96 37.63 -26.90
N ASP A 224 30.57 38.73 -27.35
CA ASP A 224 31.98 39.03 -27.05
C ASP A 224 32.13 39.67 -25.64
N GLY A 225 31.07 39.60 -24.83
CA GLY A 225 30.81 40.43 -23.67
C GLY A 225 31.21 39.82 -22.33
N THR A 226 31.78 40.67 -21.48
CA THR A 226 32.20 40.36 -20.12
C THR A 226 31.01 40.15 -19.18
N VAL A 227 30.96 39.04 -18.42
CA VAL A 227 29.95 38.84 -17.36
C VAL A 227 30.46 39.38 -16.02
N PHE A 228 29.64 40.18 -15.36
CA PHE A 228 29.83 40.70 -14.00
C PHE A 228 28.81 40.05 -13.07
N VAL A 229 29.28 39.44 -11.99
CA VAL A 229 28.44 38.92 -10.91
C VAL A 229 28.88 39.63 -9.63
N THR A 230 27.95 40.26 -8.92
CA THR A 230 28.22 40.97 -7.68
C THR A 230 27.25 40.50 -6.59
N VAL A 231 27.77 40.20 -5.41
CA VAL A 231 26.97 40.00 -4.19
C VAL A 231 27.24 41.12 -3.20
N THR A 232 26.17 41.71 -2.68
CA THR A 232 26.20 42.86 -1.79
C THR A 232 25.41 42.54 -0.52
N PRO A 233 26.03 42.46 0.67
CA PRO A 233 25.29 42.39 1.92
C PRO A 233 24.37 43.60 2.10
N ASP A 234 23.14 43.40 2.58
CA ASP A 234 22.13 44.47 2.71
C ASP A 234 22.46 45.48 3.82
N ASP A 235 23.24 45.08 4.84
CA ASP A 235 23.64 45.95 5.94
C ASP A 235 25.12 45.74 6.32
N ALA A 236 25.91 46.81 6.18
CA ALA A 236 27.34 46.84 6.50
C ALA A 236 27.63 46.62 8.01
N ALA A 237 26.61 46.67 8.88
CA ALA A 237 26.77 46.48 10.33
C ALA A 237 26.75 45.02 10.81
N VAL A 238 26.26 44.07 9.99
CA VAL A 238 25.91 42.70 10.44
C VAL A 238 27.06 41.70 10.30
N GLY A 239 28.15 42.08 9.63
CA GLY A 239 29.37 41.28 9.56
C GLY A 239 29.27 40.01 8.70
N LEU A 240 28.35 39.99 7.73
CA LEU A 240 28.23 38.93 6.74
C LEU A 240 29.50 38.87 5.88
N ASN A 241 30.19 37.73 5.90
CA ASN A 241 31.38 37.46 5.07
C ASN A 241 30.98 36.56 3.90
N VAL A 242 30.80 37.14 2.72
CA VAL A 242 30.40 36.41 1.52
C VAL A 242 31.61 36.04 0.67
N SER A 243 31.56 34.87 0.02
CA SER A 243 32.44 34.53 -1.11
C SER A 243 31.63 34.01 -2.28
N LEU A 244 32.12 34.28 -3.49
CA LEU A 244 31.46 33.89 -4.73
C LEU A 244 32.30 32.87 -5.49
N ARG A 245 31.65 31.85 -6.04
CA ARG A 245 32.25 30.95 -7.03
C ARG A 245 31.36 30.82 -8.25
N LEU A 246 31.95 30.84 -9.43
CA LEU A 246 31.29 30.49 -10.67
C LEU A 246 31.72 29.09 -11.11
N LEU A 247 30.74 28.23 -11.40
CA LEU A 247 30.94 26.86 -11.84
C LEU A 247 30.34 26.63 -13.23
N ASN A 248 30.96 25.75 -14.02
CA ASN A 248 30.34 25.21 -15.24
C ASN A 248 29.36 24.06 -14.91
N GLU A 249 28.70 23.50 -15.92
CA GLU A 249 27.74 22.38 -15.76
C GLU A 249 28.33 21.15 -15.07
N GLU A 250 29.65 20.95 -15.17
CA GLU A 250 30.38 19.82 -14.59
C GLU A 250 30.86 20.09 -13.16
N ALA A 251 30.47 21.21 -12.54
CA ALA A 251 30.91 21.70 -11.23
C ALA A 251 32.39 22.14 -11.15
N ASN A 252 33.06 22.37 -12.28
CA ASN A 252 34.41 22.91 -12.29
C ASN A 252 34.36 24.41 -11.98
N VAL A 253 35.13 24.86 -10.98
CA VAL A 253 35.22 26.29 -10.60
C VAL A 253 36.00 27.03 -11.67
N LEU A 254 35.32 27.93 -12.38
CA LEU A 254 35.90 28.77 -13.43
C LEU A 254 36.57 30.02 -12.83
N LYS A 255 35.97 30.58 -11.77
CA LYS A 255 36.51 31.73 -11.04
C LYS A 255 35.92 31.80 -9.63
N ALA A 256 36.70 32.29 -8.67
CA ALA A 256 36.27 32.45 -7.27
C ALA A 256 36.87 33.71 -6.66
N THR A 257 36.20 34.28 -5.66
CA THR A 257 36.75 35.31 -4.78
C THR A 257 37.23 34.70 -3.48
N ASP A 258 38.24 35.31 -2.84
CA ASP A 258 38.57 35.03 -1.45
C ASP A 258 37.52 35.71 -0.54
N ALA A 259 37.33 35.24 0.70
CA ALA A 259 36.34 35.84 1.61
C ALA A 259 36.67 37.31 1.90
N ALA A 260 35.71 38.21 1.63
CA ALA A 260 35.81 39.64 1.93
C ALA A 260 35.80 39.90 3.43
N GLY A 261 36.27 41.10 3.84
CA GLY A 261 36.02 41.60 5.18
C GLY A 261 34.54 41.90 5.40
N ALA A 262 34.08 41.72 6.64
CA ALA A 262 32.73 41.97 7.12
C ALA A 262 32.05 43.21 6.49
N GLY A 263 31.01 42.99 5.69
CA GLY A 263 30.18 44.05 5.09
C GLY A 263 30.63 44.56 3.72
N ASP A 264 31.70 44.02 3.13
CA ASP A 264 32.15 44.39 1.80
C ASP A 264 31.43 43.59 0.69
N SER A 265 31.13 44.23 -0.44
CA SER A 265 30.58 43.57 -1.63
C SER A 265 31.67 42.79 -2.38
N GLU A 266 31.33 41.60 -2.87
CA GLU A 266 32.21 40.77 -3.69
C GLU A 266 31.79 40.75 -5.15
N SER A 267 32.76 40.72 -6.07
CA SER A 267 32.45 40.69 -7.50
C SER A 267 33.40 39.83 -8.34
N LEU A 268 32.83 39.15 -9.32
CA LEU A 268 33.54 38.38 -10.33
C LEU A 268 33.35 39.01 -11.71
N THR A 269 34.42 39.08 -12.49
CA THR A 269 34.40 39.59 -13.87
C THR A 269 35.05 38.57 -14.80
N LEU A 270 34.38 38.14 -15.86
CA LEU A 270 34.87 37.14 -16.81
C LEU A 270 34.76 37.65 -18.24
N ASN A 271 35.87 37.58 -19.00
CA ASN A 271 35.94 38.05 -20.39
C ASN A 271 35.85 36.85 -21.35
N SER A 272 35.12 37.00 -22.46
CA SER A 272 34.94 35.95 -23.49
C SER A 272 36.28 35.42 -24.04
N VAL A 273 37.32 36.27 -24.13
CA VAL A 273 38.62 35.87 -24.67
C VAL A 273 39.49 35.19 -23.59
N GLY A 274 39.43 33.85 -23.56
CA GLY A 274 40.36 32.99 -22.82
C GLY A 274 39.91 32.47 -21.45
N SER A 275 38.63 32.58 -21.08
CA SER A 275 38.14 32.13 -19.75
C SER A 275 36.92 31.18 -19.74
N GLY A 276 36.51 30.61 -20.88
CA GLY A 276 35.64 29.41 -20.91
C GLY A 276 34.14 29.62 -20.72
N LEU A 277 33.61 30.82 -21.03
CA LEU A 277 32.17 31.04 -21.18
C LEU A 277 31.75 30.76 -22.63
N GLU A 278 30.89 29.78 -22.84
CA GLU A 278 30.34 29.37 -24.12
C GLU A 278 28.87 29.81 -24.20
N ALA A 279 28.50 30.47 -25.30
CA ALA A 279 27.17 30.98 -25.51
C ALA A 279 26.14 29.81 -25.54
N GLY A 280 25.01 29.98 -24.85
CA GLY A 280 23.96 28.95 -24.75
C GLY A 280 24.17 27.90 -23.66
N HIS A 281 25.30 27.88 -22.95
CA HIS A 281 25.56 26.96 -21.84
C HIS A 281 25.13 27.52 -20.48
N ARG A 282 24.79 26.64 -19.54
CA ARG A 282 24.36 27.00 -18.17
C ARG A 282 25.55 27.09 -17.22
N TYR A 283 25.55 28.13 -16.39
CA TYR A 283 26.55 28.34 -15.35
C TYR A 283 25.89 28.52 -13.99
N TYR A 284 26.62 28.18 -12.93
CA TYR A 284 26.12 28.21 -11.55
C TYR A 284 26.94 29.16 -10.69
N ILE A 285 26.27 29.90 -9.81
CA ILE A 285 26.85 30.80 -8.82
C ILE A 285 26.64 30.18 -7.44
N ASP A 286 27.72 29.95 -6.69
CA ASP A 286 27.72 29.51 -5.28
C ASP A 286 28.03 30.73 -4.40
N VAL A 287 27.07 31.12 -3.55
CA VAL A 287 27.19 32.18 -2.55
C VAL A 287 27.34 31.52 -1.18
N ASN A 288 28.45 31.80 -0.48
CA ASN A 288 28.76 31.16 0.80
C ASN A 288 29.10 32.21 1.87
N GLY A 289 28.42 32.14 3.02
CA GLY A 289 28.54 33.09 4.15
C GLY A 289 29.61 32.78 5.18
N TRP A 290 30.45 31.74 4.98
CA TRP A 290 31.61 31.42 5.85
C TRP A 290 31.30 31.36 7.36
N GLY A 291 30.14 30.83 7.74
CA GLY A 291 29.74 30.74 9.14
C GLY A 291 28.98 31.96 9.68
N THR A 292 28.62 32.91 8.82
CA THR A 292 27.83 34.10 9.17
C THR A 292 26.48 34.09 8.46
N VAL A 293 25.47 34.68 9.12
CA VAL A 293 24.04 34.70 8.73
C VAL A 293 23.65 36.14 8.44
N GLY A 294 22.84 36.36 7.42
CA GLY A 294 22.37 37.70 7.07
C GLY A 294 21.91 37.84 5.62
N ASN A 295 21.34 39.00 5.31
CA ASN A 295 20.70 39.28 4.03
C ASN A 295 21.69 39.88 3.02
N TYR A 296 21.46 39.59 1.75
CA TYR A 296 22.28 40.06 0.64
C TYR A 296 21.47 40.23 -0.65
N GLN A 297 22.07 40.90 -1.62
CA GLN A 297 21.56 41.09 -2.97
C GLN A 297 22.54 40.48 -3.97
N LEU A 298 22.00 39.82 -4.99
CA LEU A 298 22.76 39.24 -6.10
C LEU A 298 22.47 40.01 -7.39
N ASN A 299 23.50 40.54 -8.03
CA ASN A 299 23.36 41.31 -9.27
C ASN A 299 24.24 40.70 -10.39
N LEU A 300 23.62 40.34 -11.50
CA LEU A 300 24.27 39.84 -12.71
C LEU A 300 24.15 40.88 -13.81
N ARG A 301 25.25 41.14 -14.52
CA ARG A 301 25.29 42.04 -15.68
C ARG A 301 26.15 41.46 -16.79
N CYS A 302 25.68 41.53 -18.04
CA CYS A 302 26.43 41.13 -19.22
C CYS A 302 26.33 42.20 -20.32
N PRO A 303 27.16 43.26 -20.32
CA PRO A 303 26.97 44.40 -21.20
C PRO A 303 27.06 44.00 -22.67
N LEU A 304 26.02 44.33 -23.44
CA LEU A 304 26.09 44.33 -24.90
C LEU A 304 27.04 45.46 -25.34
N VAL A 305 27.95 45.18 -26.27
CA VAL A 305 28.83 46.21 -26.85
C VAL A 305 28.00 47.04 -27.84
N ASP A 306 27.47 48.16 -27.37
CA ASP A 306 27.03 49.25 -28.24
C ASP A 306 28.28 49.91 -28.86
N THR A 307 28.42 49.78 -30.18
CA THR A 307 29.53 50.42 -30.93
C THR A 307 29.30 51.89 -31.23
N SER A 308 28.29 52.55 -30.62
CA SER A 308 27.89 53.90 -30.99
C SER A 308 27.83 54.93 -29.84
N TYR A 309 28.67 54.88 -28.80
CA TYR A 309 28.82 56.08 -27.94
C TYR A 309 30.17 56.22 -27.21
N ALA A 310 31.16 56.76 -27.93
CA ALA A 310 32.34 57.37 -27.34
C ALA A 310 32.59 58.76 -27.94
N GLN A 311 31.87 59.77 -27.45
CA GLN A 311 32.36 61.14 -27.22
C GLN A 311 31.21 62.07 -26.82
N ALA A 312 31.18 62.49 -25.55
CA ALA A 312 31.13 63.90 -25.15
C ALA A 312 30.71 64.02 -23.67
N HIS A 313 31.70 64.35 -22.84
CA HIS A 313 31.47 64.96 -21.55
C HIS A 313 30.92 66.40 -21.71
N GLN A 314 29.98 66.77 -20.82
CA GLN A 314 30.02 67.95 -19.92
C GLN A 314 28.71 68.74 -19.80
N ASN A 315 28.19 68.74 -18.57
CA ASN A 315 27.81 69.92 -17.77
C ASN A 315 26.56 70.77 -18.10
N THR A 316 25.68 70.81 -17.09
CA THR A 316 25.07 72.01 -16.46
C THR A 316 23.65 72.43 -16.84
N TYR A 317 22.75 72.26 -15.85
CA TYR A 317 21.65 73.13 -15.38
C TYR A 317 21.14 74.28 -16.27
N GLY A 318 19.81 74.34 -16.44
CA GLY A 318 19.07 75.61 -16.38
C GLY A 318 17.83 75.77 -17.28
N SER A 319 16.65 75.65 -16.66
CA SER A 319 15.58 76.68 -16.66
C SER A 319 14.88 77.14 -17.97
N LEU A 320 13.55 76.96 -17.94
CA LEU A 320 12.45 77.84 -18.40
C LEU A 320 12.11 78.05 -19.91
N SER A 321 10.86 77.69 -20.21
CA SER A 321 9.78 78.53 -20.78
C SER A 321 9.89 79.10 -22.21
N GLY A 322 8.91 78.75 -23.04
CA GLY A 322 8.18 79.74 -23.85
C GLY A 322 8.08 79.52 -25.36
N TYR A 323 6.87 79.16 -25.81
CA TYR A 323 6.11 79.63 -26.99
C TYR A 323 6.81 79.89 -28.35
N ASN A 324 6.27 79.19 -29.37
CA ASN A 324 5.84 79.67 -30.71
C ASN A 324 6.80 80.44 -31.63
N GLU A 325 7.08 79.88 -32.83
CA GLU A 325 6.55 80.33 -34.15
C GLU A 325 7.41 79.77 -35.33
N TYR A 326 6.74 79.15 -36.30
CA TYR A 326 7.25 78.87 -37.66
C TYR A 326 7.45 80.21 -38.44
N PRO A 327 8.40 80.33 -39.39
CA PRO A 327 8.09 79.98 -40.79
C PRO A 327 9.25 79.56 -41.73
N ARG A 328 8.91 78.63 -42.63
CA ARG A 328 9.24 78.49 -44.08
C ARG A 328 10.66 78.79 -44.59
N PHE A 329 11.23 77.81 -45.30
CA PHE A 329 12.17 78.07 -46.40
C PHE A 329 11.75 77.38 -47.70
N SER A 330 11.79 78.19 -48.76
CA SER A 330 11.66 77.85 -50.17
C SER A 330 13.04 77.68 -50.81
N THR A 331 13.02 77.04 -51.98
CA THR A 331 13.96 77.10 -53.14
C THR A 331 14.90 75.91 -53.36
N ALA A 332 14.79 75.41 -54.59
CA ALA A 332 15.40 74.24 -55.19
C ALA A 332 16.89 74.42 -55.56
N TYR A 333 17.63 73.31 -55.56
CA TYR A 333 18.90 73.14 -56.26
C TYR A 333 18.91 71.76 -56.93
N LYS A 334 19.11 71.73 -58.26
CA LYS A 334 19.39 70.50 -59.03
C LYS A 334 20.88 70.17 -58.90
N PHE A 335 21.20 68.92 -58.59
CA PHE A 335 22.52 68.33 -58.84
C PHE A 335 22.36 67.21 -59.88
N ASP A 336 23.03 67.38 -61.01
CA ASP A 336 23.29 66.32 -61.97
C ASP A 336 24.40 65.42 -61.41
N GLY A 337 24.07 64.15 -61.15
CA GLY A 337 25.02 63.13 -60.68
C GLY A 337 24.71 62.49 -59.32
N THR A 338 23.55 62.76 -58.72
CA THR A 338 23.07 61.97 -57.58
C THR A 338 22.50 60.62 -58.05
N PRO A 339 22.60 59.55 -57.23
CA PRO A 339 21.91 58.28 -57.49
C PRO A 339 20.39 58.48 -57.68
N PRO A 340 19.65 57.49 -58.23
CA PRO A 340 18.19 57.53 -58.21
C PRO A 340 17.73 57.65 -56.75
N GLU A 341 16.64 58.39 -56.52
CA GLU A 341 16.06 58.62 -55.19
C GLU A 341 14.57 58.33 -55.30
N ILE A 342 14.08 57.33 -54.57
CA ILE A 342 12.67 56.96 -54.52
C ILE A 342 11.93 57.82 -53.49
N ARG A 343 10.81 58.40 -53.91
CA ARG A 343 9.87 59.05 -52.99
C ARG A 343 8.45 58.60 -53.32
N VAL A 344 7.76 58.02 -52.36
CA VAL A 344 6.35 57.65 -52.50
C VAL A 344 5.50 58.78 -51.92
N ILE A 345 4.49 59.23 -52.65
CA ILE A 345 3.50 60.19 -52.14
C ILE A 345 2.08 59.65 -52.35
N GLU A 346 1.24 59.82 -51.34
CA GLU A 346 -0.20 59.59 -51.47
C GLU A 346 -0.84 60.74 -52.25
N GLN A 347 -1.73 60.46 -53.21
CA GLN A 347 -2.30 61.51 -54.06
C GLN A 347 -3.32 62.43 -53.33
N VAL A 348 -3.58 62.20 -52.03
CA VAL A 348 -4.63 62.92 -51.27
C VAL A 348 -4.20 63.48 -49.90
N ALA A 349 -2.91 63.73 -49.60
CA ALA A 349 -2.52 64.66 -48.52
C ALA A 349 -1.02 64.99 -48.54
N ASN A 350 -0.67 66.20 -48.09
CA ASN A 350 0.72 66.61 -47.88
C ASN A 350 1.23 66.04 -46.55
N ASP A 351 1.90 64.89 -46.57
CA ASP A 351 2.96 64.56 -45.61
C ASP A 351 3.84 63.40 -46.15
N ASN A 352 5.10 63.36 -45.77
CA ASN A 352 6.01 62.24 -46.04
C ASN A 352 5.93 61.27 -44.84
N ASP A 353 4.85 60.50 -44.72
CA ASP A 353 4.76 59.47 -43.67
C ASP A 353 5.10 58.09 -44.26
N ASP A 354 6.04 57.40 -43.60
CA ASP A 354 6.45 56.01 -43.90
C ASP A 354 5.45 54.98 -43.33
N ASP A 355 4.19 55.38 -43.07
CA ASP A 355 3.08 54.55 -42.57
C ASP A 355 1.75 54.94 -43.23
N LEU A 356 0.95 53.92 -43.60
CA LEU A 356 -0.34 54.04 -44.23
C LEU A 356 -1.41 53.28 -43.44
N SER A 357 -2.45 53.99 -42.99
CA SER A 357 -3.62 53.37 -42.36
C SER A 357 -4.87 53.40 -43.24
N PHE A 358 -5.46 52.23 -43.46
CA PHE A 358 -6.77 52.05 -44.12
C PHE A 358 -7.95 52.23 -43.17
N GLY A 359 -7.69 52.38 -41.86
CA GLY A 359 -8.73 52.50 -40.85
C GLY A 359 -9.67 51.28 -40.82
N ALA A 360 -10.92 51.52 -40.45
CA ALA A 360 -11.94 50.48 -40.33
C ALA A 360 -12.57 50.14 -41.70
N VAL A 361 -12.35 48.92 -42.19
CA VAL A 361 -12.93 48.39 -43.43
C VAL A 361 -13.78 47.16 -43.13
N PRO A 362 -15.04 47.11 -43.58
CA PRO A 362 -15.88 45.94 -43.40
C PRO A 362 -15.28 44.61 -43.86
N VAL A 363 -15.46 43.54 -43.08
CA VAL A 363 -15.08 42.18 -43.47
C VAL A 363 -15.73 41.81 -44.82
N GLY A 364 -14.91 41.35 -45.76
CA GLY A 364 -15.32 41.00 -47.14
C GLY A 364 -15.51 42.20 -48.09
N SER A 365 -15.19 43.43 -47.68
CA SER A 365 -15.12 44.62 -48.54
C SER A 365 -13.67 45.09 -48.73
N SER A 366 -13.41 45.99 -49.68
CA SER A 366 -12.06 46.50 -49.93
C SER A 366 -11.99 48.04 -49.94
N LEU A 367 -10.86 48.58 -49.47
CA LEU A 367 -10.49 49.99 -49.58
C LEU A 367 -9.13 50.10 -50.28
N SER A 368 -9.01 51.02 -51.23
CA SER A 368 -7.79 51.19 -52.04
C SER A 368 -7.28 52.62 -51.98
N TYR A 369 -5.96 52.79 -51.80
CA TYR A 369 -5.26 54.06 -51.93
C TYR A 369 -4.30 54.03 -53.11
N THR A 370 -4.28 55.13 -53.88
CA THR A 370 -3.39 55.30 -55.03
C THR A 370 -2.23 56.21 -54.65
N PHE A 371 -1.02 55.70 -54.88
CA PHE A 371 0.24 56.34 -54.60
C PHE A 371 0.96 56.67 -55.90
N GLU A 372 1.78 57.71 -55.86
CA GLU A 372 2.69 58.08 -56.92
C GLU A 372 4.14 57.89 -56.44
N ILE A 373 4.91 57.09 -57.15
CA ILE A 373 6.36 56.98 -56.98
C ILE A 373 7.00 58.07 -57.82
N LEU A 374 7.82 58.91 -57.21
CA LEU A 374 8.61 59.94 -57.88
C LEU A 374 10.07 59.56 -57.82
N ASN A 375 10.76 59.73 -58.95
CA ASN A 375 12.20 59.72 -58.98
C ASN A 375 12.73 61.14 -58.79
N THR A 376 13.05 61.49 -57.54
CA THR A 376 13.62 62.81 -57.19
C THR A 376 15.14 62.87 -57.38
N GLY A 377 15.77 61.73 -57.73
CA GLY A 377 17.20 61.57 -57.87
C GLY A 377 17.77 62.03 -59.21
N GLY A 378 19.07 61.81 -59.37
CA GLY A 378 19.84 62.28 -60.53
C GLY A 378 19.86 61.32 -61.72
N SER A 379 19.43 60.07 -61.54
CA SER A 379 19.49 58.96 -62.51
C SER A 379 18.18 58.18 -62.56
N THR A 380 17.93 57.35 -63.59
CA THR A 380 16.69 56.55 -63.71
C THR A 380 16.52 55.56 -62.55
N LEU A 381 15.35 55.60 -61.90
CA LEU A 381 14.92 54.67 -60.85
C LEU A 381 14.33 53.42 -61.50
N GLN A 382 14.89 52.25 -61.18
CA GLN A 382 14.47 50.96 -61.73
C GLN A 382 13.66 50.20 -60.67
N ILE A 383 12.43 49.83 -61.03
CA ILE A 383 11.52 48.99 -60.24
C ILE A 383 10.98 47.93 -61.20
N GLY A 384 11.40 46.67 -61.01
CA GLY A 384 11.03 45.55 -61.87
C GLY A 384 9.65 44.97 -61.53
N ALA A 385 9.13 44.14 -62.44
CA ALA A 385 7.89 43.42 -62.19
C ALA A 385 8.12 42.36 -61.10
N GLY A 386 7.42 42.50 -59.97
CA GLY A 386 7.57 41.64 -58.80
C GLY A 386 8.43 42.23 -57.67
N ASP A 387 8.95 43.45 -57.86
CA ASP A 387 9.80 44.13 -56.89
C ASP A 387 9.00 44.93 -55.83
N MET A 388 7.65 44.92 -55.88
CA MET A 388 6.83 45.30 -54.74
C MET A 388 6.19 44.07 -54.10
N THR A 389 6.50 43.83 -52.83
CA THR A 389 6.02 42.69 -52.06
C THR A 389 5.47 43.16 -50.73
N ILE A 390 4.39 42.54 -50.28
CA ILE A 390 3.83 42.78 -48.96
C ILE A 390 4.30 41.64 -48.05
N VAL A 391 4.86 41.98 -46.90
CA VAL A 391 5.41 41.05 -45.91
C VAL A 391 4.84 41.35 -44.53
N GLY A 392 4.91 40.37 -43.61
CA GLY A 392 4.40 40.50 -42.25
C GLY A 392 3.03 39.86 -42.03
N ASP A 393 2.53 39.99 -40.80
CA ASP A 393 1.26 39.41 -40.37
C ASP A 393 0.10 40.23 -40.97
N GLY A 394 -0.79 39.58 -41.74
CA GLY A 394 -1.80 40.25 -42.57
C GLY A 394 -1.44 40.47 -44.05
N SER A 395 -0.31 39.94 -44.53
CA SER A 395 0.08 40.05 -45.96
C SER A 395 -0.92 39.43 -46.95
N ASP A 396 -1.84 38.58 -46.48
CA ASP A 396 -2.92 37.98 -47.25
C ASP A 396 -4.15 38.89 -47.42
N VAL A 397 -4.33 39.88 -46.54
CA VAL A 397 -5.45 40.85 -46.58
C VAL A 397 -5.09 42.16 -47.28
N PHE A 398 -3.81 42.41 -47.57
CA PHE A 398 -3.37 43.53 -48.41
C PHE A 398 -2.89 43.05 -49.79
N SER A 399 -3.10 43.86 -50.82
CA SER A 399 -2.60 43.60 -52.17
C SER A 399 -2.10 44.87 -52.81
N VAL A 400 -1.07 44.73 -53.66
CA VAL A 400 -0.54 45.83 -54.46
C VAL A 400 -0.78 45.52 -55.94
N ASP A 401 -1.42 46.46 -56.66
CA ASP A 401 -1.59 46.39 -58.11
C ASP A 401 -0.63 47.37 -58.78
N PRO A 402 0.44 46.86 -59.41
CA PRO A 402 1.41 47.75 -59.99
C PRO A 402 1.20 47.99 -61.49
N SER A 403 1.39 49.25 -61.88
CA SER A 403 1.81 49.59 -63.23
C SER A 403 3.26 50.07 -63.18
N TYR A 404 4.20 49.32 -63.79
CA TYR A 404 5.63 49.69 -63.73
C TYR A 404 6.22 50.03 -65.09
N ALA A 405 7.07 51.05 -65.06
CA ALA A 405 8.08 51.36 -66.05
C ALA A 405 9.29 51.97 -65.32
N ASP A 406 10.48 51.91 -65.93
CA ASP A 406 11.65 52.66 -65.47
C ASP A 406 11.30 54.15 -65.34
N ILE A 407 11.42 54.70 -64.13
CA ILE A 407 11.05 56.10 -63.86
C ILE A 407 12.27 56.97 -64.13
N VAL A 408 12.27 57.63 -65.30
CA VAL A 408 13.33 58.58 -65.68
C VAL A 408 13.44 59.71 -64.65
N GLN A 409 14.58 60.41 -64.63
CA GLN A 409 14.81 61.54 -63.73
C GLN A 409 13.64 62.53 -63.74
N GLY A 410 13.07 62.81 -62.56
CA GLY A 410 11.94 63.73 -62.36
C GLY A 410 10.60 63.21 -62.90
N GLY A 411 10.54 61.97 -63.38
CA GLY A 411 9.30 61.29 -63.74
C GLY A 411 8.59 60.71 -62.51
N SER A 412 7.38 60.22 -62.74
CA SER A 412 6.57 59.57 -61.72
C SER A 412 5.70 58.45 -62.30
N GLN A 413 5.25 57.55 -61.43
CA GLN A 413 4.40 56.41 -61.78
C GLN A 413 3.44 56.08 -60.64
N GLU A 414 2.17 55.81 -60.97
CA GLU A 414 1.15 55.43 -60.00
C GLU A 414 1.09 53.92 -59.73
N PHE A 415 0.81 53.55 -58.49
CA PHE A 415 0.43 52.19 -58.06
C PHE A 415 -0.69 52.26 -57.02
N THR A 416 -1.41 51.16 -56.81
CA THR A 416 -2.51 51.10 -55.85
C THR A 416 -2.28 50.01 -54.81
N VAL A 417 -2.49 50.34 -53.54
CA VAL A 417 -2.51 49.38 -52.42
C VAL A 417 -3.96 49.21 -51.97
N THR A 418 -4.39 47.96 -51.80
CA THR A 418 -5.77 47.61 -51.43
C THR A 418 -5.79 46.74 -50.18
N PHE A 419 -6.62 47.10 -49.19
CA PHE A 419 -6.89 46.34 -47.98
C PHE A 419 -8.27 45.66 -48.06
N THR A 420 -8.34 44.35 -47.81
CA THR A 420 -9.55 43.51 -47.86
C THR A 420 -9.58 42.55 -46.65
N PRO A 421 -10.06 42.98 -45.47
CA PRO A 421 -10.04 42.14 -44.27
C PRO A 421 -11.03 40.97 -44.37
N ALA A 422 -10.59 39.78 -43.94
CA ALA A 422 -11.42 38.58 -43.85
C ALA A 422 -11.94 38.28 -42.43
N GLN A 423 -11.42 38.97 -41.40
CA GLN A 423 -11.75 38.77 -40.00
C GLN A 423 -11.88 40.11 -39.25
N LEU A 424 -12.60 40.11 -38.13
CA LEU A 424 -12.77 41.28 -37.24
C LEU A 424 -11.51 41.52 -36.39
N GLN A 425 -10.43 41.92 -37.06
CA GLN A 425 -9.09 42.00 -36.48
C GLN A 425 -8.40 43.32 -36.86
N LEU A 426 -7.52 43.79 -35.98
CA LEU A 426 -6.58 44.88 -36.23
C LEU A 426 -5.26 44.31 -36.78
N TYR A 427 -4.79 44.83 -37.91
CA TYR A 427 -3.54 44.47 -38.56
C TYR A 427 -2.56 45.66 -38.44
N LEU A 428 -1.41 45.44 -37.79
CA LEU A 428 -0.40 46.48 -37.51
C LEU A 428 1.01 46.12 -37.99
N ASP A 429 1.31 44.83 -38.19
CA ASP A 429 2.66 44.34 -38.52
C ASP A 429 2.77 43.91 -40.00
N THR A 430 2.20 44.70 -40.92
CA THR A 430 2.29 44.48 -42.37
C THR A 430 3.09 45.59 -43.03
N THR A 431 3.99 45.26 -43.96
CA THR A 431 4.84 46.24 -44.65
C THR A 431 4.85 45.99 -46.16
N LEU A 432 4.66 47.04 -46.95
CA LEU A 432 4.98 47.05 -48.38
C LEU A 432 6.46 47.35 -48.58
N GLN A 433 7.19 46.42 -49.18
CA GLN A 433 8.59 46.58 -49.58
C GLN A 433 8.67 46.86 -51.07
N ILE A 434 9.34 47.94 -51.47
CA ILE A 434 9.61 48.32 -52.86
C ILE A 434 11.11 48.21 -53.10
N VAL A 435 11.54 47.15 -53.79
CA VAL A 435 12.93 46.96 -54.20
C VAL A 435 13.23 47.88 -55.37
N SER A 436 14.33 48.61 -55.29
CA SER A 436 14.76 49.54 -56.35
C SER A 436 16.28 49.63 -56.47
N ASN A 437 16.79 50.43 -57.41
CA ASN A 437 18.23 50.73 -57.51
C ASN A 437 18.67 51.99 -56.75
N ASP A 438 17.81 52.50 -55.85
CA ASP A 438 18.14 53.50 -54.85
C ASP A 438 19.11 52.89 -53.79
N PRO A 439 20.30 53.46 -53.55
CA PRO A 439 21.30 52.85 -52.68
C PRO A 439 21.01 53.00 -51.18
N ASP A 440 20.18 53.95 -50.77
CA ASP A 440 19.87 54.25 -49.37
C ASP A 440 18.43 53.88 -48.97
N ASN A 441 17.54 53.70 -49.95
CA ASN A 441 16.15 53.29 -49.74
C ASN A 441 15.78 52.02 -50.54
N ASN A 442 16.57 50.95 -50.39
CA ASN A 442 16.31 49.65 -51.01
C ASN A 442 16.39 48.46 -50.03
N PRO A 443 15.25 47.78 -49.74
CA PRO A 443 13.91 48.15 -50.17
C PRO A 443 13.44 49.46 -49.51
N TYR A 444 12.57 50.21 -50.19
CA TYR A 444 11.77 51.26 -49.54
C TYR A 444 10.61 50.56 -48.81
N GLU A 445 10.45 50.84 -47.52
CA GLU A 445 9.45 50.20 -46.68
C GLU A 445 8.33 51.19 -46.34
N LEU A 446 7.09 50.77 -46.57
CA LEU A 446 5.88 51.50 -46.19
C LEU A 446 5.08 50.61 -45.23
N ALA A 447 4.96 51.01 -43.97
CA ALA A 447 4.12 50.29 -43.02
C ALA A 447 2.65 50.39 -43.42
N LEU A 448 1.89 49.30 -43.28
CA LEU A 448 0.48 49.19 -43.62
C LEU A 448 -0.31 48.78 -42.37
N SER A 449 -1.39 49.51 -42.09
CA SER A 449 -2.31 49.17 -41.01
C SER A 449 -3.78 49.25 -41.45
N GLY A 450 -4.64 48.46 -40.80
CA GLY A 450 -6.09 48.43 -41.08
C GLY A 450 -6.86 47.60 -40.06
N THR A 451 -8.17 47.83 -39.94
CA THR A 451 -9.05 47.05 -39.03
C THR A 451 -10.22 46.48 -39.81
N GLY A 452 -10.38 45.16 -39.76
CA GLY A 452 -11.63 44.51 -40.17
C GLY A 452 -12.75 44.84 -39.19
N VAL A 453 -13.84 45.43 -39.67
CA VAL A 453 -15.04 45.73 -38.86
C VAL A 453 -16.28 45.07 -39.43
N VAL A 454 -17.36 45.03 -38.65
CA VAL A 454 -18.64 44.49 -39.14
C VAL A 454 -19.18 45.37 -40.28
N SER A 455 -19.73 44.72 -41.31
CA SER A 455 -20.29 45.41 -42.48
C SER A 455 -21.55 46.18 -42.11
N ALA A 456 -21.65 47.42 -42.61
CA ALA A 456 -22.69 48.38 -42.22
C ALA A 456 -24.12 48.05 -42.69
N ASP A 457 -24.33 46.91 -43.39
CA ASP A 457 -25.64 46.53 -43.96
C ASP A 457 -26.00 45.03 -43.86
N LYS A 458 -25.34 44.21 -43.02
CA LYS A 458 -25.63 42.76 -42.91
C LYS A 458 -25.98 42.32 -41.47
N PRO A 459 -26.88 41.31 -41.29
CA PRO A 459 -27.07 40.65 -40.00
C PRO A 459 -25.89 39.71 -39.71
N ASP A 460 -25.64 39.44 -38.42
CA ASP A 460 -24.54 38.58 -37.92
C ASP A 460 -25.05 37.82 -36.68
N ILE A 461 -25.24 36.50 -36.76
CA ILE A 461 -25.87 35.65 -35.73
C ILE A 461 -24.84 35.02 -34.80
N ALA A 462 -25.04 35.19 -33.49
CA ALA A 462 -24.29 34.46 -32.47
C ALA A 462 -25.22 33.82 -31.44
N LEU A 463 -24.83 32.67 -30.90
CA LEU A 463 -25.46 32.06 -29.73
C LEU A 463 -24.61 32.33 -28.50
N VAL A 464 -25.13 33.05 -27.52
CA VAL A 464 -24.39 33.33 -26.28
C VAL A 464 -25.15 32.79 -25.08
N ASN A 465 -24.44 32.45 -24.00
CA ASN A 465 -25.04 32.18 -22.70
C ASN A 465 -24.54 33.22 -21.68
N GLU A 466 -24.82 33.04 -20.39
CA GLU A 466 -24.39 34.02 -19.37
C GLU A 466 -22.88 34.03 -19.14
N GLN A 467 -22.17 32.97 -19.55
CA GLN A 467 -20.72 32.81 -19.32
C GLN A 467 -19.86 33.08 -20.56
N ASN A 468 -20.45 33.14 -21.76
CA ASN A 468 -19.75 33.34 -23.02
C ASN A 468 -20.26 34.59 -23.74
N THR A 469 -19.36 35.51 -24.10
CA THR A 469 -19.68 36.71 -24.87
C THR A 469 -19.54 36.55 -26.39
N GLY A 470 -19.04 35.39 -26.85
CA GLY A 470 -18.97 34.96 -28.27
C GLY A 470 -19.90 33.77 -28.57
N SER A 471 -19.96 33.35 -29.84
CA SER A 471 -20.84 32.24 -30.26
C SER A 471 -20.45 30.91 -29.59
N LEU A 472 -21.43 30.18 -29.09
CA LEU A 472 -21.28 28.98 -28.26
C LEU A 472 -21.10 27.71 -29.12
N ASP A 473 -20.14 26.85 -28.77
CA ASP A 473 -19.83 25.64 -29.54
C ASP A 473 -20.58 24.38 -29.08
N SER A 474 -21.11 24.33 -27.86
CA SER A 474 -21.93 23.22 -27.35
C SER A 474 -22.73 23.61 -26.11
N LEU A 475 -23.75 22.82 -25.78
CA LEU A 475 -24.52 22.96 -24.55
C LEU A 475 -24.59 21.64 -23.79
N ALA A 476 -23.93 21.58 -22.64
CA ALA A 476 -23.93 20.43 -21.74
C ALA A 476 -24.84 20.69 -20.53
N PHE A 477 -25.74 19.75 -20.25
CA PHE A 477 -26.69 19.80 -19.14
C PHE A 477 -26.19 19.14 -17.86
N GLY A 478 -25.06 18.41 -17.93
CA GLY A 478 -24.54 17.61 -16.83
C GLY A 478 -25.42 16.40 -16.54
N ASP A 479 -25.32 15.93 -15.29
CA ASP A 479 -26.10 14.81 -14.78
C ASP A 479 -27.47 15.31 -14.31
N VAL A 480 -28.52 14.66 -14.76
CA VAL A 480 -29.91 14.97 -14.42
C VAL A 480 -30.60 13.66 -14.07
N LEU A 481 -31.32 13.64 -12.94
CA LEU A 481 -32.07 12.47 -12.53
C LEU A 481 -33.02 12.02 -13.66
N VAL A 482 -33.17 10.71 -13.86
CA VAL A 482 -34.16 10.15 -14.77
C VAL A 482 -35.56 10.66 -14.41
N ASP A 483 -36.35 11.03 -15.41
CA ASP A 483 -37.63 11.76 -15.33
C ASP A 483 -37.55 13.15 -14.66
N GLY A 484 -36.34 13.61 -14.34
CA GLY A 484 -36.03 14.99 -13.96
C GLY A 484 -35.94 15.94 -15.15
N GLN A 485 -35.69 17.22 -14.85
CA GLN A 485 -35.56 18.25 -15.88
C GLN A 485 -34.47 19.25 -15.50
N SER A 486 -33.53 19.48 -16.42
CA SER A 486 -32.61 20.62 -16.39
C SER A 486 -32.92 21.57 -17.55
N ASN A 487 -32.63 22.85 -17.39
CA ASN A 487 -32.81 23.84 -18.44
C ASN A 487 -31.63 24.81 -18.50
N MET A 488 -31.31 25.24 -19.71
CA MET A 488 -30.24 26.20 -19.96
C MET A 488 -30.78 27.36 -20.79
N SER A 489 -30.38 28.57 -20.41
CA SER A 489 -30.75 29.80 -21.12
C SER A 489 -29.69 30.16 -22.16
N LEU A 490 -30.13 30.35 -23.40
CA LEU A 490 -29.30 30.82 -24.51
C LEU A 490 -29.88 32.12 -25.06
N ARG A 491 -29.04 32.97 -25.62
CA ARG A 491 -29.44 34.21 -26.30
C ARG A 491 -28.97 34.15 -27.74
N ILE A 492 -29.91 34.30 -28.66
CA ILE A 492 -29.60 34.58 -30.06
C ILE A 492 -29.33 36.08 -30.16
N VAL A 493 -28.10 36.46 -30.47
CA VAL A 493 -27.65 37.85 -30.60
C VAL A 493 -27.43 38.18 -32.06
N ASN A 494 -27.85 39.37 -32.46
CA ASN A 494 -27.53 39.94 -33.75
C ASN A 494 -26.44 41.00 -33.57
N PHE A 495 -25.18 40.64 -33.77
CA PHE A 495 -24.06 41.60 -33.74
C PHE A 495 -24.01 42.50 -34.99
N GLY A 496 -24.80 42.14 -36.00
CA GLY A 496 -24.89 42.84 -37.27
C GLY A 496 -25.65 44.15 -37.18
N SER A 497 -25.49 44.94 -38.24
CA SER A 497 -26.08 46.27 -38.41
C SER A 497 -27.42 46.25 -39.16
N ALA A 498 -27.78 45.10 -39.78
CA ALA A 498 -29.09 44.85 -40.36
C ALA A 498 -29.91 43.83 -39.54
N SER A 499 -31.21 43.71 -39.81
CA SER A 499 -32.09 42.83 -39.04
C SER A 499 -31.87 41.35 -39.36
N LEU A 500 -31.54 40.56 -38.35
CA LEU A 500 -31.41 39.10 -38.41
C LEU A 500 -32.79 38.45 -38.37
N THR A 501 -33.05 37.53 -39.28
CA THR A 501 -34.31 36.79 -39.42
C THR A 501 -34.04 35.31 -39.22
N VAL A 502 -34.48 34.76 -38.08
CA VAL A 502 -34.42 33.33 -37.78
C VAL A 502 -35.67 32.66 -38.35
N SER A 503 -35.47 31.67 -39.21
CA SER A 503 -36.50 31.02 -40.03
C SER A 503 -36.86 29.60 -39.59
N ALA A 504 -35.96 28.91 -38.88
CA ALA A 504 -36.22 27.60 -38.29
C ALA A 504 -35.27 27.34 -37.12
N VAL A 505 -35.76 26.58 -36.14
CA VAL A 505 -34.91 25.93 -35.13
C VAL A 505 -35.39 24.49 -34.97
N ALA A 506 -34.47 23.52 -34.95
CA ALA A 506 -34.80 22.10 -34.84
C ALA A 506 -33.79 21.36 -33.95
N ILE A 507 -34.28 20.46 -33.10
CA ILE A 507 -33.44 19.47 -32.42
C ILE A 507 -33.50 18.16 -33.21
N THR A 508 -32.34 17.59 -33.49
CA THR A 508 -32.17 16.35 -34.24
C THR A 508 -31.07 15.49 -33.62
N GLY A 509 -31.12 14.18 -33.81
CA GLY A 509 -30.19 13.22 -33.20
C GLY A 509 -30.95 11.96 -32.77
N ASP A 510 -30.21 10.92 -32.39
CA ASP A 510 -30.81 9.66 -31.94
C ASP A 510 -31.49 9.83 -30.56
N ASP A 511 -30.95 10.70 -29.70
CA ASP A 511 -31.50 11.00 -28.37
C ASP A 511 -32.25 12.35 -28.32
N ALA A 512 -32.73 12.83 -29.49
CA ALA A 512 -33.43 14.11 -29.58
C ALA A 512 -34.69 14.18 -28.71
N ASP A 513 -35.32 13.04 -28.41
CA ASP A 513 -36.51 12.96 -27.58
C ASP A 513 -36.23 13.34 -26.10
N ALA A 514 -34.99 13.23 -25.64
CA ALA A 514 -34.58 13.69 -24.31
C ALA A 514 -34.46 15.22 -24.21
N PHE A 515 -34.50 15.95 -25.33
CA PHE A 515 -34.37 17.41 -25.35
C PHE A 515 -35.63 18.05 -25.90
N THR A 516 -36.28 18.92 -25.13
CA THR A 516 -37.60 19.47 -25.51
C THR A 516 -37.75 20.96 -25.21
N ASN A 517 -38.82 21.55 -25.75
CA ASN A 517 -39.29 22.91 -25.51
C ASN A 517 -38.29 24.05 -25.76
N VAL A 518 -37.88 24.21 -27.02
CA VAL A 518 -36.99 25.31 -27.38
C VAL A 518 -37.69 26.68 -27.45
N PHE A 519 -39.03 26.74 -27.61
CA PHE A 519 -39.72 28.04 -27.84
C PHE A 519 -41.20 28.07 -27.45
N THR A 520 -41.61 29.08 -26.66
CA THR A 520 -43.03 29.48 -26.53
C THR A 520 -43.41 30.63 -27.49
N ASN A 521 -42.45 31.22 -28.22
CA ASN A 521 -42.68 32.42 -29.05
C ASN A 521 -41.83 32.53 -30.35
N LEU A 522 -41.13 31.47 -30.77
CA LEU A 522 -40.60 31.34 -32.15
C LEU A 522 -41.36 30.22 -32.86
N PRO A 523 -41.57 30.30 -34.18
CA PRO A 523 -42.37 29.35 -34.93
C PRO A 523 -41.65 27.99 -35.03
N ASP A 524 -42.11 27.05 -34.21
CA ASP A 524 -41.82 25.64 -34.37
C ASP A 524 -42.58 25.13 -35.61
N LYS A 525 -41.88 25.00 -36.74
CA LYS A 525 -42.38 24.41 -38.00
C LYS A 525 -43.52 25.09 -38.77
N SER A 526 -43.97 26.31 -38.44
CA SER A 526 -44.97 27.03 -39.26
C SER A 526 -44.51 28.43 -39.67
N SER A 527 -44.18 28.62 -40.95
CA SER A 527 -44.09 29.83 -41.83
C SER A 527 -43.87 31.26 -41.32
N ASP A 528 -43.84 31.51 -40.02
CA ASP A 528 -43.53 32.80 -39.43
C ASP A 528 -42.01 32.87 -39.29
N ASN A 529 -41.45 34.06 -39.44
CA ASN A 529 -40.03 34.30 -39.22
C ASN A 529 -39.90 35.22 -38.01
N TYR A 530 -38.85 35.07 -37.20
CA TYR A 530 -38.58 35.99 -36.11
C TYR A 530 -37.43 36.92 -36.42
N THR A 531 -37.69 38.22 -36.33
CA THR A 531 -36.71 39.25 -36.66
C THR A 531 -36.12 39.84 -35.38
N ILE A 532 -34.80 39.79 -35.27
CA ILE A 532 -33.99 40.44 -34.25
C ILE A 532 -33.39 41.69 -34.89
N ALA A 533 -33.67 42.87 -34.32
CA ALA A 533 -33.11 44.12 -34.79
C ALA A 533 -31.57 44.12 -34.68
N ALA A 534 -30.91 45.03 -35.40
CA ALA A 534 -29.46 45.24 -35.29
C ALA A 534 -29.04 45.52 -33.83
N GLY A 535 -27.99 44.85 -33.34
CA GLY A 535 -27.56 44.90 -31.94
C GLY A 535 -28.56 44.30 -30.94
N GLY A 536 -29.66 43.71 -31.43
CA GLY A 536 -30.71 43.11 -30.62
C GLY A 536 -30.38 41.68 -30.20
N GLN A 537 -31.15 41.15 -29.26
CA GLN A 537 -31.01 39.77 -28.79
C GLN A 537 -32.35 39.15 -28.44
N LYS A 538 -32.40 37.81 -28.43
CA LYS A 538 -33.57 37.02 -28.06
C LYS A 538 -33.16 35.88 -27.14
N LEU A 539 -33.73 35.84 -25.94
CA LEU A 539 -33.59 34.73 -25.00
C LEU A 539 -34.41 33.51 -25.48
N ILE A 540 -33.80 32.33 -25.36
CA ILE A 540 -34.34 31.01 -25.68
C ILE A 540 -33.95 30.07 -24.52
N GLN A 541 -34.74 29.02 -24.27
CA GLN A 541 -34.43 28.02 -23.23
C GLN A 541 -34.42 26.65 -23.90
N VAL A 542 -33.45 25.81 -23.54
CA VAL A 542 -33.38 24.42 -23.99
C VAL A 542 -33.53 23.55 -22.74
N TYR A 543 -34.40 22.54 -22.78
CA TYR A 543 -34.60 21.61 -21.67
C TYR A 543 -34.02 20.24 -22.00
N PHE A 544 -33.47 19.59 -20.99
CA PHE A 544 -33.04 18.19 -20.99
C PHE A 544 -33.88 17.41 -19.97
N ASN A 545 -34.57 16.36 -20.44
CA ASN A 545 -35.51 15.51 -19.70
C ASN A 545 -35.17 14.03 -20.03
N PRO A 546 -34.13 13.45 -19.41
CA PRO A 546 -33.77 12.06 -19.67
C PRO A 546 -34.83 11.11 -19.11
N THR A 547 -35.30 10.15 -19.90
CA THR A 547 -36.25 9.10 -19.44
C THR A 547 -35.55 7.75 -19.22
N THR A 548 -34.24 7.69 -19.41
CA THR A 548 -33.40 6.51 -19.17
C THR A 548 -32.04 6.96 -18.66
N ASP A 549 -31.42 6.14 -17.80
CA ASP A 549 -30.04 6.32 -17.34
C ASP A 549 -29.05 6.28 -18.53
N GLY A 550 -27.92 6.96 -18.37
CA GLY A 550 -26.83 7.05 -19.35
C GLY A 550 -26.80 8.34 -20.18
N LEU A 551 -25.80 8.42 -21.07
CA LEU A 551 -25.49 9.62 -21.86
C LEU A 551 -26.43 9.79 -23.06
N HIS A 552 -27.04 10.97 -23.18
CA HIS A 552 -27.91 11.39 -24.30
C HIS A 552 -27.25 12.50 -25.13
N ASN A 553 -27.23 12.34 -26.45
CA ASN A 553 -26.63 13.29 -27.38
C ASN A 553 -27.62 13.74 -28.48
N ALA A 554 -27.71 15.05 -28.70
CA ALA A 554 -28.51 15.63 -29.78
C ALA A 554 -27.83 16.88 -30.39
N SER A 555 -28.46 17.53 -31.34
CA SER A 555 -27.97 18.78 -31.93
C SER A 555 -29.13 19.73 -32.23
N MET A 556 -29.01 20.98 -31.80
CA MET A 556 -29.91 22.08 -32.12
C MET A 556 -29.40 22.83 -33.36
N THR A 557 -30.20 22.94 -34.41
CA THR A 557 -29.87 23.69 -35.63
C THR A 557 -30.74 24.92 -35.76
N LEU A 558 -30.15 26.10 -35.98
CA LEU A 558 -30.85 27.36 -36.27
C LEU A 558 -30.56 27.80 -37.71
N THR A 559 -31.60 28.19 -38.46
CA THR A 559 -31.46 28.69 -39.84
C THR A 559 -31.82 30.18 -39.91
N SER A 560 -30.97 31.00 -40.50
CA SER A 560 -31.13 32.46 -40.51
C SER A 560 -30.85 33.11 -41.88
N ASN A 561 -31.03 34.44 -41.99
CA ASN A 561 -30.65 35.24 -43.16
C ASN A 561 -29.24 35.86 -43.04
N ASP A 562 -28.46 35.42 -42.07
CA ASP A 562 -27.03 35.67 -42.01
C ASP A 562 -26.35 35.08 -43.27
N PRO A 563 -25.64 35.89 -44.08
CA PRO A 563 -25.07 35.44 -45.35
C PRO A 563 -23.86 34.50 -45.20
N ASP A 564 -23.11 34.58 -44.11
CA ASP A 564 -21.95 33.73 -43.82
C ASP A 564 -22.30 32.59 -42.85
N GLU A 565 -23.30 32.78 -42.00
CA GLU A 565 -23.79 31.78 -41.04
C GLU A 565 -25.28 31.45 -41.23
N THR A 566 -25.64 31.07 -42.46
CA THR A 566 -27.02 30.71 -42.84
C THR A 566 -27.62 29.57 -41.99
N SER A 567 -26.78 28.73 -41.37
CA SER A 567 -27.17 27.66 -40.46
C SER A 567 -26.14 27.48 -39.35
N VAL A 568 -26.57 27.62 -38.10
CA VAL A 568 -25.76 27.39 -36.89
C VAL A 568 -26.19 26.07 -36.26
N VAL A 569 -25.23 25.18 -35.94
CA VAL A 569 -25.48 23.88 -35.29
C VAL A 569 -24.82 23.88 -33.92
N LEU A 570 -25.60 23.60 -32.88
CA LEU A 570 -25.15 23.51 -31.49
C LEU A 570 -25.37 22.08 -30.95
N PRO A 571 -24.30 21.30 -30.73
CA PRO A 571 -24.37 20.03 -30.02
C PRO A 571 -24.98 20.17 -28.61
N LEU A 572 -25.84 19.23 -28.25
CA LEU A 572 -26.47 19.11 -26.92
C LEU A 572 -26.04 17.79 -26.28
N THR A 573 -25.61 17.83 -25.01
CA THR A 573 -25.24 16.63 -24.25
C THR A 573 -25.81 16.68 -22.82
N GLY A 574 -26.17 15.53 -22.27
CA GLY A 574 -26.58 15.39 -20.87
C GLY A 574 -26.64 13.92 -20.48
N ALA A 575 -26.45 13.59 -19.21
CA ALA A 575 -26.58 12.23 -18.72
C ALA A 575 -27.85 12.11 -17.85
N GLY A 576 -28.68 11.11 -18.14
CA GLY A 576 -29.64 10.62 -17.17
C GLY A 576 -28.87 9.88 -16.09
N VAL A 577 -29.13 10.16 -14.81
CA VAL A 577 -28.59 9.39 -13.67
C VAL A 577 -29.72 8.92 -12.77
N GLN A 578 -29.58 7.80 -12.08
CA GLN A 578 -30.54 7.37 -11.07
C GLN A 578 -29.85 6.52 -9.99
N PRO A 579 -30.32 6.55 -8.73
CA PRO A 579 -29.88 5.58 -7.73
C PRO A 579 -30.47 4.19 -8.02
N ASP A 580 -29.83 3.13 -7.52
CA ASP A 580 -30.30 1.74 -7.64
C ASP A 580 -30.09 1.02 -6.29
N LEU A 581 -31.19 0.73 -5.60
CA LEU A 581 -31.21 0.08 -4.30
C LEU A 581 -31.05 -1.43 -4.45
N VAL A 582 -29.93 -1.94 -3.94
CA VAL A 582 -29.72 -3.38 -3.77
C VAL A 582 -29.50 -3.73 -2.31
N VAL A 583 -30.17 -4.77 -1.81
CA VAL A 583 -30.01 -5.27 -0.44
C VAL A 583 -29.50 -6.69 -0.49
N ASP A 584 -28.31 -6.88 0.05
CA ASP A 584 -27.64 -8.17 0.20
C ASP A 584 -27.94 -8.77 1.58
N LEU A 585 -28.28 -10.07 1.59
CA LEU A 585 -28.65 -10.83 2.78
C LEU A 585 -27.59 -11.90 3.15
N ASP A 586 -26.47 -11.96 2.42
CA ASP A 586 -25.32 -12.81 2.71
C ASP A 586 -24.00 -12.06 2.38
N PRO A 587 -23.50 -11.21 3.31
CA PRO A 587 -22.31 -10.37 3.09
C PRO A 587 -21.02 -11.12 2.74
N ASP A 588 -20.99 -12.45 2.95
CA ASP A 588 -19.84 -13.30 2.67
C ASP A 588 -19.89 -13.92 1.24
N ASP A 589 -20.99 -13.72 0.49
CA ASP A 589 -21.13 -14.17 -0.90
C ASP A 589 -20.54 -13.15 -1.89
N GLU A 590 -20.05 -13.62 -3.05
CA GLU A 590 -19.46 -12.76 -4.08
C GLU A 590 -20.51 -12.11 -5.00
N GLU A 591 -21.78 -12.51 -4.92
CA GLU A 591 -22.87 -12.04 -5.80
C GLU A 591 -23.84 -11.10 -5.07
N VAL A 592 -23.70 -9.79 -5.30
CA VAL A 592 -24.62 -8.77 -4.78
C VAL A 592 -25.87 -8.66 -5.68
N ALA A 593 -27.01 -9.14 -5.20
CA ALA A 593 -28.28 -9.06 -5.93
C ALA A 593 -29.51 -9.07 -5.01
N ASN A 594 -30.59 -8.41 -5.45
CA ASN A 594 -31.87 -8.38 -4.72
C ASN A 594 -32.55 -9.76 -4.68
N PRO A 595 -32.79 -10.34 -3.50
CA PRO A 595 -33.41 -11.65 -3.42
C PRO A 595 -34.94 -11.56 -3.56
N LEU A 596 -35.51 -12.30 -4.53
CA LEU A 596 -36.94 -12.28 -4.79
C LEU A 596 -37.73 -13.07 -3.73
N ASN A 597 -38.63 -12.39 -3.01
CA ASN A 597 -39.54 -12.98 -1.99
C ASN A 597 -38.83 -13.75 -0.86
N TYR A 598 -37.70 -13.23 -0.40
CA TYR A 598 -36.95 -13.84 0.69
C TYR A 598 -37.63 -13.66 2.05
N ILE A 599 -37.59 -14.71 2.88
CA ILE A 599 -38.06 -14.67 4.26
C ILE A 599 -36.83 -14.75 5.15
N ILE A 600 -36.61 -13.71 5.95
CA ILE A 600 -35.53 -13.70 6.95
C ILE A 600 -36.04 -14.47 8.17
N GLY A 601 -35.47 -15.66 8.39
CA GLY A 601 -35.84 -16.56 9.47
C GLY A 601 -34.83 -16.52 10.61
N PHE A 602 -35.27 -16.15 11.81
CA PHE A 602 -34.44 -16.06 13.02
C PHE A 602 -34.47 -17.34 13.87
N GLY A 603 -35.13 -18.40 13.39
CA GLY A 603 -35.31 -19.63 14.15
C GLY A 603 -36.11 -19.44 15.43
N ASN A 604 -35.88 -20.30 16.43
CA ASN A 604 -36.53 -20.24 17.74
C ASN A 604 -35.58 -19.61 18.77
N GLN A 605 -36.02 -18.50 19.37
CA GLN A 605 -35.32 -17.76 20.42
C GLN A 605 -36.00 -17.93 21.78
N VAL A 606 -35.37 -17.49 22.85
CA VAL A 606 -35.92 -17.59 24.21
C VAL A 606 -36.62 -16.30 24.57
N ALA A 607 -37.82 -16.41 25.12
CA ALA A 607 -38.57 -15.26 25.61
C ALA A 607 -38.14 -14.87 27.04
N ASP A 608 -36.93 -14.31 27.19
CA ASP A 608 -36.35 -13.94 28.49
C ASP A 608 -36.29 -12.42 28.76
N GLY A 609 -36.73 -11.61 27.80
CA GLY A 609 -36.89 -10.16 27.91
C GLY A 609 -35.73 -9.37 27.32
N PRO A 610 -35.91 -8.04 27.13
CA PRO A 610 -35.03 -7.25 26.26
C PRO A 610 -33.57 -7.24 26.72
N GLY A 611 -32.65 -7.54 25.82
CA GLY A 611 -31.20 -7.42 26.02
C GLY A 611 -30.46 -8.67 26.52
N ASN A 612 -31.07 -9.85 26.44
CA ASN A 612 -30.40 -11.12 26.77
C ASN A 612 -30.04 -11.91 25.48
N GLN A 613 -30.70 -13.02 25.18
CA GLN A 613 -30.45 -13.80 23.97
C GLN A 613 -31.11 -13.16 22.76
N GLN A 614 -30.28 -12.77 21.79
CA GLN A 614 -30.70 -12.09 20.57
C GLN A 614 -30.18 -12.86 19.36
N ALA A 615 -31.00 -12.94 18.32
CA ALA A 615 -30.56 -13.39 17.00
C ALA A 615 -30.40 -12.16 16.10
N GLU A 616 -29.20 -12.00 15.55
CA GLU A 616 -28.87 -10.94 14.62
C GLU A 616 -28.77 -11.51 13.20
N TYR A 617 -29.35 -10.79 12.22
CA TYR A 617 -29.22 -11.09 10.81
C TYR A 617 -28.63 -9.86 10.10
N PRO A 618 -27.38 -9.93 9.59
CA PRO A 618 -26.74 -8.80 8.93
C PRO A 618 -27.38 -8.56 7.55
N ILE A 619 -27.46 -7.29 7.15
CA ILE A 619 -27.89 -6.87 5.81
C ILE A 619 -26.99 -5.75 5.31
N ASP A 620 -26.57 -5.82 4.06
CA ASP A 620 -25.80 -4.76 3.40
C ASP A 620 -26.66 -4.07 2.35
N ILE A 621 -26.71 -2.73 2.42
CA ILE A 621 -27.51 -1.88 1.54
C ILE A 621 -26.55 -1.20 0.58
N TRP A 622 -26.60 -1.61 -0.68
CA TRP A 622 -25.75 -1.14 -1.76
C TRP A 622 -26.47 -0.10 -2.62
N ASN A 623 -25.71 0.90 -3.07
CA ASN A 623 -26.11 1.73 -4.20
C ASN A 623 -25.33 1.28 -5.44
N LEU A 624 -25.97 0.55 -6.34
CA LEU A 624 -25.35 0.14 -7.62
C LEU A 624 -25.67 1.12 -8.77
N GLY A 625 -26.34 2.22 -8.45
CA GLY A 625 -26.77 3.23 -9.41
C GLY A 625 -25.67 4.22 -9.78
N THR A 626 -26.06 5.25 -10.51
CA THR A 626 -25.19 6.33 -11.01
C THR A 626 -25.40 7.65 -10.26
N SER A 627 -26.36 7.71 -9.34
CA SER A 627 -26.64 8.86 -8.48
C SER A 627 -26.71 8.43 -7.01
N THR A 628 -26.49 9.36 -6.08
CA THR A 628 -26.57 9.12 -4.63
C THR A 628 -27.95 8.56 -4.26
N LEU A 629 -27.95 7.46 -3.50
CA LEU A 629 -29.15 6.79 -3.00
C LEU A 629 -29.45 7.33 -1.60
N THR A 630 -30.65 7.88 -1.41
CA THR A 630 -31.12 8.36 -0.11
C THR A 630 -32.09 7.36 0.49
N ILE A 631 -31.69 6.70 1.58
CA ILE A 631 -32.58 5.90 2.41
C ILE A 631 -33.37 6.82 3.33
N SER A 632 -34.61 7.06 2.95
CA SER A 632 -35.57 7.90 3.70
C SER A 632 -36.02 7.27 5.02
N SER A 633 -36.10 5.94 5.07
CA SER A 633 -36.36 5.20 6.31
C SER A 633 -36.00 3.72 6.17
N ILE A 634 -35.56 3.14 7.27
CA ILE A 634 -35.54 1.69 7.50
C ILE A 634 -36.43 1.45 8.70
N SER A 635 -37.49 0.67 8.53
CA SER A 635 -38.53 0.52 9.55
C SER A 635 -39.05 -0.90 9.64
N LEU A 636 -39.59 -1.22 10.80
CA LEU A 636 -40.34 -2.43 11.07
C LEU A 636 -41.83 -2.05 11.20
N GLU A 637 -42.72 -2.94 10.78
CA GLU A 637 -44.17 -2.68 10.79
C GLU A 637 -44.70 -2.64 12.23
N ASP A 638 -44.35 -3.64 13.05
CA ASP A 638 -44.74 -3.71 14.46
C ASP A 638 -43.58 -3.31 15.40
N GLY A 639 -42.36 -3.83 15.15
CA GLY A 639 -41.14 -3.48 15.89
C GLY A 639 -41.17 -3.84 17.38
N THR A 640 -42.04 -4.78 17.80
CA THR A 640 -42.20 -5.18 19.21
C THR A 640 -41.17 -6.20 19.65
N ASP A 641 -40.89 -7.17 18.78
CA ASP A 641 -39.98 -8.29 19.03
C ASP A 641 -38.81 -8.28 18.04
N PHE A 642 -38.85 -7.40 17.05
CA PHE A 642 -37.75 -7.13 16.13
C PHE A 642 -37.24 -5.68 16.32
N SER A 643 -35.95 -5.47 16.11
CA SER A 643 -35.33 -4.14 16.11
C SER A 643 -34.23 -4.05 15.04
N ILE A 644 -33.72 -2.85 14.79
CA ILE A 644 -32.66 -2.59 13.79
C ILE A 644 -31.47 -1.95 14.51
N SER A 645 -30.26 -2.38 14.15
CA SER A 645 -28.98 -1.84 14.62
C SER A 645 -28.04 -1.54 13.44
N GLY A 646 -26.98 -0.75 13.66
CA GLY A 646 -25.90 -0.53 12.69
C GLY A 646 -25.90 0.82 11.94
N VAL A 647 -27.05 1.41 11.63
CA VAL A 647 -27.16 2.70 10.90
C VAL A 647 -28.10 3.71 11.53
N SER A 648 -27.80 5.01 11.34
CA SER A 648 -28.72 6.09 11.67
C SER A 648 -29.93 6.04 10.73
N LEU A 649 -31.13 5.98 11.30
CA LEU A 649 -32.38 5.67 10.57
C LEU A 649 -32.98 6.85 9.78
N SER A 650 -32.29 8.00 9.70
CA SER A 650 -32.80 9.19 9.03
C SER A 650 -31.82 9.74 8.01
N ASN A 651 -32.25 9.83 6.75
CA ASN A 651 -31.53 10.41 5.61
C ASN A 651 -30.12 9.83 5.44
N LEU A 652 -30.02 8.51 5.36
CA LEU A 652 -28.76 7.86 5.03
C LEU A 652 -28.51 8.02 3.53
N GLU A 653 -27.45 8.74 3.17
CA GLU A 653 -26.99 8.92 1.80
C GLU A 653 -25.87 7.91 1.49
N ILE A 654 -26.02 7.16 0.40
CA ILE A 654 -25.07 6.15 -0.05
C ILE A 654 -24.62 6.53 -1.46
N GLU A 655 -23.33 6.82 -1.62
CA GLU A 655 -22.77 7.21 -2.91
C GLU A 655 -22.75 6.05 -3.93
N PRO A 656 -22.72 6.34 -5.25
CA PRO A 656 -22.61 5.30 -6.28
C PRO A 656 -21.45 4.32 -6.06
N GLY A 657 -21.75 3.02 -5.99
CA GLY A 657 -20.80 1.94 -5.75
C GLY A 657 -20.45 1.69 -4.29
N GLU A 658 -20.96 2.52 -3.37
CA GLU A 658 -20.78 2.36 -1.92
C GLU A 658 -21.95 1.58 -1.30
N TRP A 659 -21.78 1.21 -0.02
CA TRP A 659 -22.76 0.45 0.75
C TRP A 659 -22.76 0.84 2.23
N ALA A 660 -23.84 0.46 2.92
CA ALA A 660 -23.99 0.61 4.37
C ALA A 660 -24.48 -0.70 5.01
N SER A 661 -23.94 -1.07 6.18
CA SER A 661 -24.34 -2.27 6.92
C SER A 661 -25.39 -1.96 7.98
N ALA A 662 -26.45 -2.76 8.02
CA ALA A 662 -27.38 -2.81 9.13
C ALA A 662 -27.54 -4.24 9.63
N SER A 663 -28.20 -4.41 10.78
CA SER A 663 -28.58 -5.73 11.28
C SER A 663 -29.99 -5.68 11.83
N VAL A 664 -30.77 -6.69 11.47
CA VAL A 664 -32.09 -6.93 12.05
C VAL A 664 -31.90 -7.85 13.24
N ILE A 665 -32.49 -7.49 14.37
CA ILE A 665 -32.35 -8.21 15.64
C ILE A 665 -33.73 -8.74 16.04
N PHE A 666 -33.82 -10.02 16.38
CA PHE A 666 -35.01 -10.62 16.99
C PHE A 666 -34.77 -10.88 18.49
N ASP A 667 -35.55 -10.22 19.35
CA ASP A 667 -35.47 -10.22 20.82
C ASP A 667 -36.90 -10.30 21.43
N PRO A 668 -37.53 -11.49 21.41
CA PRO A 668 -38.92 -11.65 21.82
C PRO A 668 -39.09 -11.56 23.34
N THR A 669 -40.09 -10.79 23.79
CA THR A 669 -40.35 -10.62 25.25
C THR A 669 -41.36 -11.61 25.82
N ALA A 670 -42.04 -12.36 24.97
CA ALA A 670 -43.03 -13.36 25.35
C ALA A 670 -42.91 -14.61 24.46
N ALA A 671 -43.30 -15.77 24.99
CA ALA A 671 -43.28 -17.00 24.21
C ALA A 671 -44.42 -17.05 23.18
N GLY A 672 -44.14 -17.56 21.99
CA GLY A 672 -45.07 -17.67 20.87
C GLY A 672 -44.52 -18.54 19.75
N SER A 673 -45.38 -19.29 19.07
CA SER A 673 -44.99 -20.20 18.00
C SER A 673 -44.82 -19.52 16.63
N SER A 674 -45.06 -18.21 16.54
CA SER A 674 -44.91 -17.44 15.30
C SER A 674 -44.91 -15.94 15.63
N PHE A 675 -43.75 -15.33 15.48
CA PHE A 675 -43.53 -13.89 15.40
C PHE A 675 -43.28 -13.55 13.95
N THR A 676 -43.94 -12.51 13.49
CA THR A 676 -43.82 -12.02 12.11
C THR A 676 -43.75 -10.51 12.16
N ASP A 677 -42.91 -9.94 11.33
CA ASP A 677 -42.83 -8.50 11.12
C ASP A 677 -42.35 -8.26 9.69
N THR A 678 -42.42 -7.02 9.22
CA THR A 678 -42.01 -6.64 7.87
C THR A 678 -40.93 -5.58 7.97
N LEU A 679 -39.71 -5.92 7.56
CA LEU A 679 -38.66 -4.91 7.32
C LEU A 679 -39.00 -4.16 6.04
N THR A 680 -39.13 -2.84 6.13
CA THR A 680 -39.33 -1.95 4.98
C THR A 680 -38.19 -0.95 4.90
N ILE A 681 -37.46 -1.00 3.79
CA ILE A 681 -36.47 0.01 3.39
C ILE A 681 -37.14 0.89 2.35
N SER A 682 -37.16 2.21 2.56
CA SER A 682 -37.73 3.17 1.62
C SER A 682 -36.65 4.13 1.13
N SER A 683 -36.55 4.31 -0.18
CA SER A 683 -35.50 5.10 -0.81
C SER A 683 -36.07 6.04 -1.88
N ASP A 684 -35.18 6.83 -2.47
CA ASP A 684 -35.40 7.64 -3.66
C ASP A 684 -35.07 6.91 -4.98
N ASP A 685 -34.75 5.61 -4.93
CA ASP A 685 -34.70 4.76 -6.11
C ASP A 685 -36.08 4.76 -6.80
N PHE A 686 -36.11 5.24 -8.03
CA PHE A 686 -37.34 5.39 -8.78
C PHE A 686 -37.99 4.05 -9.18
N ASP A 687 -37.17 3.05 -9.50
CA ASP A 687 -37.63 1.73 -9.93
C ASP A 687 -37.93 0.84 -8.72
N THR A 688 -37.21 1.05 -7.61
CA THR A 688 -37.39 0.35 -6.33
C THR A 688 -37.53 1.31 -5.14
N PRO A 689 -38.61 2.13 -5.08
CA PRO A 689 -38.77 3.15 -4.04
C PRO A 689 -39.00 2.57 -2.65
N SER A 690 -39.34 1.28 -2.58
CA SER A 690 -39.44 0.55 -1.33
C SER A 690 -39.17 -0.93 -1.53
N MET A 691 -38.38 -1.50 -0.63
CA MET A 691 -38.08 -2.93 -0.56
C MET A 691 -38.57 -3.51 0.76
N GLN A 692 -39.17 -4.70 0.70
CA GLN A 692 -39.77 -5.36 1.86
C GLN A 692 -39.27 -6.78 2.04
N PHE A 693 -38.95 -7.13 3.28
CA PHE A 693 -38.59 -8.49 3.70
C PHE A 693 -39.51 -8.96 4.82
N ASN A 694 -40.06 -10.15 4.66
CA ASN A 694 -40.85 -10.77 5.72
C ASN A 694 -39.90 -11.38 6.75
N LEU A 695 -40.07 -10.99 8.00
CA LEU A 695 -39.33 -11.51 9.13
C LEU A 695 -40.15 -12.61 9.80
N THR A 696 -39.51 -13.71 10.18
CA THR A 696 -40.15 -14.78 10.95
C THR A 696 -39.25 -15.24 12.09
N GLY A 697 -39.85 -15.42 13.26
CA GLY A 697 -39.19 -15.96 14.44
C GLY A 697 -40.16 -16.81 15.25
N GLN A 698 -39.63 -17.66 16.12
CA GLN A 698 -40.39 -18.36 17.16
C GLN A 698 -39.77 -18.00 18.50
N ALA A 699 -40.57 -17.97 19.57
CA ALA A 699 -40.05 -17.75 20.90
C ALA A 699 -40.56 -18.81 21.87
N SER A 700 -39.66 -19.49 22.54
CA SER A 700 -39.99 -20.49 23.55
C SER A 700 -39.87 -19.91 24.95
N GLN A 701 -40.77 -20.31 25.86
CA GLN A 701 -40.71 -19.88 27.25
C GLN A 701 -39.55 -20.60 27.95
N ALA A 702 -38.64 -19.86 28.59
CA ALA A 702 -37.66 -20.45 29.48
C ALA A 702 -38.41 -21.28 30.56
N PHE A 703 -38.20 -22.59 30.57
CA PHE A 703 -38.88 -23.49 31.49
C PHE A 703 -37.94 -23.82 32.65
N SER A 704 -38.32 -23.39 33.87
CA SER A 704 -37.61 -23.74 35.09
C SER A 704 -38.46 -24.66 35.96
N THR A 705 -37.92 -25.82 36.33
CA THR A 705 -38.57 -26.76 37.24
C THR A 705 -37.64 -27.19 38.36
N THR A 706 -38.25 -27.53 39.49
CA THR A 706 -37.53 -28.03 40.67
C THR A 706 -37.69 -29.54 40.74
N ILE A 707 -36.60 -30.29 40.59
CA ILE A 707 -36.58 -31.74 40.78
C ILE A 707 -36.24 -32.03 42.25
N GLU A 708 -37.15 -32.71 42.95
CA GLU A 708 -36.92 -33.15 44.32
C GLU A 708 -36.03 -34.41 44.38
N ALA A 709 -35.52 -34.72 45.56
CA ALA A 709 -34.70 -35.90 45.82
C ALA A 709 -35.41 -37.20 45.38
N GLY A 710 -34.78 -38.00 44.52
CA GLY A 710 -35.37 -39.23 43.96
C GLY A 710 -36.38 -38.98 42.84
N GLY A 711 -36.55 -37.73 42.43
CA GLY A 711 -37.39 -37.35 41.30
C GLY A 711 -36.69 -37.51 39.96
N SER A 712 -37.52 -37.63 38.92
CA SER A 712 -37.13 -37.56 37.52
C SER A 712 -37.99 -36.54 36.81
N TYR A 713 -37.41 -35.80 35.89
CA TYR A 713 -38.13 -34.97 34.93
C TYR A 713 -37.77 -35.44 33.53
N GLU A 714 -38.75 -35.50 32.64
CA GLU A 714 -38.55 -35.85 31.24
C GLU A 714 -39.21 -34.78 30.37
N PHE A 715 -38.45 -34.25 29.43
CA PHE A 715 -38.90 -33.36 28.38
C PHE A 715 -38.82 -34.10 27.05
N THR A 716 -39.85 -33.97 26.22
CA THR A 716 -39.87 -34.53 24.87
C THR A 716 -40.24 -33.41 23.92
N ASP A 717 -39.50 -33.28 22.84
CA ASP A 717 -39.72 -32.25 21.82
C ASP A 717 -40.84 -32.67 20.83
N SER A 718 -41.00 -31.91 19.74
CA SER A 718 -42.00 -32.19 18.71
C SER A 718 -41.65 -33.37 17.80
N ASP A 719 -40.36 -33.64 17.60
CA ASP A 719 -39.89 -34.72 16.72
C ASP A 719 -39.83 -36.08 17.45
N GLY A 720 -39.95 -36.05 18.79
CA GLY A 720 -40.10 -37.21 19.66
C GLY A 720 -38.85 -37.52 20.48
N ASP A 721 -37.82 -36.68 20.38
CA ASP A 721 -36.58 -36.77 21.12
C ASP A 721 -36.84 -36.39 22.57
N SER A 722 -36.27 -37.15 23.52
CA SER A 722 -36.47 -36.93 24.94
C SER A 722 -35.19 -36.79 25.73
N ILE A 723 -35.21 -35.84 26.67
CA ILE A 723 -34.22 -35.73 27.73
C ILE A 723 -34.85 -36.00 29.08
N LYS A 724 -34.25 -36.95 29.79
CA LYS A 724 -34.65 -37.36 31.12
C LYS A 724 -33.55 -37.05 32.13
N ILE A 725 -33.87 -36.21 33.11
CA ILE A 725 -32.97 -35.80 34.19
C ILE A 725 -33.46 -36.47 35.49
N GLU A 726 -32.57 -37.21 36.15
CA GLU A 726 -32.87 -37.97 37.37
C GLU A 726 -31.90 -37.58 38.49
N LEU A 727 -32.46 -37.32 39.68
CA LEU A 727 -31.70 -37.09 40.90
C LEU A 727 -31.73 -38.33 41.80
N ASN A 728 -30.69 -39.14 41.71
CA ASN A 728 -30.60 -40.43 42.41
C ASN A 728 -29.83 -40.31 43.74
N ASN A 729 -30.34 -40.99 44.78
CA ASN A 729 -29.79 -41.16 46.15
C ASN A 729 -29.61 -39.91 47.03
N GLY A 730 -30.30 -39.91 48.19
CA GLY A 730 -29.87 -39.23 49.43
C GLY A 730 -29.70 -37.70 49.37
N CYS A 731 -30.52 -37.01 48.57
CA CYS A 731 -30.48 -35.55 48.49
C CYS A 731 -31.34 -34.95 49.62
N ASP A 732 -30.79 -34.01 50.39
CA ASP A 732 -31.57 -33.17 51.33
C ASP A 732 -32.11 -31.89 50.65
N LEU A 733 -31.84 -31.69 49.33
CA LEU A 733 -32.16 -30.49 48.56
C LEU A 733 -32.59 -30.83 47.13
N SER A 734 -33.37 -29.93 46.52
CA SER A 734 -33.82 -29.98 45.13
C SER A 734 -32.80 -29.39 44.15
N ALA A 735 -32.81 -29.82 42.89
CA ALA A 735 -32.09 -29.12 41.81
C ALA A 735 -33.08 -28.29 40.99
N VAL A 736 -32.69 -27.08 40.66
CA VAL A 736 -33.41 -26.29 39.65
C VAL A 736 -32.83 -26.67 38.30
N VAL A 737 -33.68 -27.15 37.41
CA VAL A 737 -33.37 -27.38 36.02
C VAL A 737 -34.00 -26.25 35.22
N THR A 738 -33.18 -25.48 34.53
CA THR A 738 -33.63 -24.51 33.55
C THR A 738 -33.31 -25.05 32.17
N PHE A 739 -34.33 -25.09 31.32
CA PHE A 739 -34.19 -25.34 29.89
C PHE A 739 -34.25 -23.99 29.21
N ASP A 740 -33.15 -23.65 28.55
CA ASP A 740 -33.02 -22.42 27.79
C ASP A 740 -33.32 -22.76 26.32
N GLY A 741 -34.58 -22.70 25.94
CA GLY A 741 -35.14 -23.26 24.70
C GLY A 741 -34.54 -22.81 23.34
N SER A 742 -33.30 -22.34 23.25
CA SER A 742 -32.63 -21.99 21.99
C SER A 742 -31.77 -23.14 21.48
N THR A 743 -31.98 -23.49 20.22
CA THR A 743 -30.89 -23.82 19.29
C THR A 743 -31.29 -23.32 17.90
N ALA A 744 -30.29 -22.91 17.13
CA ALA A 744 -30.43 -22.38 15.77
C ALA A 744 -30.74 -23.46 14.70
N HIS A 745 -30.81 -24.74 15.09
CA HIS A 745 -31.15 -25.85 14.21
C HIS A 745 -32.29 -26.65 14.82
N GLY A 746 -33.37 -26.82 14.04
CA GLY A 746 -34.52 -27.61 14.46
C GLY A 746 -34.09 -29.05 14.79
N SER A 747 -34.67 -29.56 15.90
CA SER A 747 -34.53 -30.87 16.58
C SER A 747 -33.56 -30.98 17.79
N ASP A 748 -32.83 -29.93 18.18
CA ASP A 748 -31.84 -30.06 19.28
C ASP A 748 -32.32 -29.59 20.66
N ILE A 749 -31.82 -30.24 21.71
CA ILE A 749 -32.18 -29.93 23.11
C ILE A 749 -31.25 -28.83 23.64
N ALA A 750 -31.83 -27.64 23.75
CA ALA A 750 -31.46 -26.48 24.56
C ALA A 750 -30.48 -26.66 25.75
N ASP A 751 -29.72 -25.61 26.05
CA ASP A 751 -28.82 -25.52 27.20
C ASP A 751 -29.53 -25.86 28.52
N ILE A 752 -28.84 -26.64 29.35
CA ILE A 752 -29.39 -27.16 30.60
C ILE A 752 -28.58 -26.63 31.76
N SER A 753 -29.17 -25.70 32.51
CA SER A 753 -28.58 -25.25 33.77
C SER A 753 -29.14 -26.05 34.94
N ILE A 754 -28.26 -26.73 35.67
CA ILE A 754 -28.62 -27.51 36.87
C ILE A 754 -27.90 -26.92 38.07
N ASN A 755 -28.64 -26.31 38.99
CA ASN A 755 -28.08 -25.72 40.21
C ASN A 755 -28.51 -26.52 41.46
N GLY A 756 -27.56 -27.15 42.15
CA GLY A 756 -27.82 -27.87 43.42
C GLY A 756 -26.94 -29.10 43.71
N GLY A 757 -27.47 -30.04 44.48
CA GLY A 757 -26.87 -31.36 44.75
C GLY A 757 -26.16 -31.52 46.10
N THR A 758 -25.55 -32.69 46.34
CA THR A 758 -24.59 -32.94 47.43
C THR A 758 -23.51 -33.89 46.91
N LYS A 759 -22.36 -33.98 47.60
CA LYS A 759 -21.29 -34.94 47.25
C LYS A 759 -21.71 -36.42 47.27
N SER A 760 -22.88 -36.74 47.83
CA SER A 760 -23.49 -38.08 47.83
C SER A 760 -24.49 -38.32 46.70
N SER A 761 -24.98 -37.25 46.06
CA SER A 761 -26.00 -37.31 45.01
C SER A 761 -25.43 -37.79 43.68
N THR A 762 -26.23 -38.53 42.90
CA THR A 762 -25.94 -38.86 41.50
C THR A 762 -26.93 -38.14 40.60
N LEU A 763 -26.42 -37.35 39.67
CA LEU A 763 -27.20 -36.74 38.59
C LEU A 763 -27.08 -37.64 37.37
N THR A 764 -28.21 -38.10 36.84
CA THR A 764 -28.25 -38.87 35.59
C THR A 764 -29.06 -38.07 34.57
N ILE A 765 -28.46 -37.78 33.43
CA ILE A 765 -29.08 -37.16 32.26
C ILE A 765 -29.11 -38.25 31.20
N THR A 766 -30.28 -38.60 30.70
CA THR A 766 -30.47 -39.59 29.64
C THR A 766 -31.09 -38.89 28.46
N VAL A 767 -30.42 -38.92 27.32
CA VAL A 767 -30.93 -38.37 26.07
C VAL A 767 -31.34 -39.53 25.17
N THR A 768 -32.52 -39.44 24.54
CA THR A 768 -33.12 -40.48 23.70
C THR A 768 -33.57 -39.84 22.40
N SER A 769 -33.05 -40.28 21.26
CA SER A 769 -33.58 -39.89 19.95
C SER A 769 -34.79 -40.76 19.56
N ALA A 770 -35.78 -40.15 18.91
CA ALA A 770 -36.95 -40.79 18.33
C ALA A 770 -36.59 -41.70 17.15
N ASP A 771 -35.60 -41.29 16.35
CA ASP A 771 -35.13 -41.99 15.15
C ASP A 771 -34.13 -43.12 15.49
N GLY A 772 -33.66 -43.17 16.74
CA GLY A 772 -32.80 -44.23 17.25
C GLY A 772 -31.35 -44.13 16.77
N ASP A 773 -30.97 -43.00 16.17
CA ASP A 773 -29.59 -42.57 16.13
C ASP A 773 -29.15 -42.14 17.55
N ASN A 774 -27.86 -42.28 17.86
CA ASN A 774 -27.32 -41.84 19.15
C ASN A 774 -26.94 -40.35 19.12
N LEU A 775 -27.49 -39.59 18.18
CA LEU A 775 -27.14 -38.21 17.86
C LEU A 775 -28.35 -37.34 18.17
N VAL A 776 -28.53 -37.03 19.45
CA VAL A 776 -29.24 -35.82 19.84
C VAL A 776 -28.13 -34.86 20.21
N ASP A 777 -27.95 -33.78 19.44
CA ASP A 777 -27.03 -32.73 19.80
C ASP A 777 -27.68 -31.97 20.97
N VAL A 778 -27.32 -32.37 22.18
CA VAL A 778 -27.63 -31.56 23.36
C VAL A 778 -26.62 -30.42 23.38
N GLY A 779 -27.13 -29.20 23.48
CA GLY A 779 -26.34 -27.99 23.70
C GLY A 779 -25.57 -28.03 25.02
N ASP A 780 -25.14 -26.87 25.49
CA ASP A 780 -24.29 -26.77 26.67
C ASP A 780 -25.03 -27.23 27.94
N ILE A 781 -24.54 -28.32 28.54
CA ILE A 781 -24.97 -28.72 29.88
C ILE A 781 -24.11 -27.98 30.90
N SER A 782 -24.70 -27.05 31.66
CA SER A 782 -24.04 -26.30 32.73
C SER A 782 -24.49 -26.78 34.11
N ILE A 783 -23.54 -27.31 34.88
CA ILE A 783 -23.81 -27.79 36.25
C ILE A 783 -23.14 -26.88 37.27
N ALA A 784 -23.95 -26.19 38.10
CA ALA A 784 -23.50 -25.23 39.11
C ALA A 784 -23.94 -25.62 40.54
N GLY A 785 -23.30 -25.04 41.57
CA GLY A 785 -23.72 -25.16 42.98
C GLY A 785 -22.78 -25.96 43.90
N VAL A 786 -23.32 -26.61 44.95
CA VAL A 786 -22.54 -27.27 46.03
C VAL A 786 -21.87 -28.60 45.64
N GLY A 787 -22.08 -29.05 44.40
CA GLY A 787 -21.39 -30.15 43.74
C GLY A 787 -22.03 -31.53 43.90
N PHE A 788 -22.16 -32.27 42.80
CA PHE A 788 -22.65 -33.65 42.75
C PHE A 788 -21.53 -34.68 43.03
N GLY A 789 -21.90 -35.85 43.57
CA GLY A 789 -20.98 -36.97 43.69
C GLY A 789 -20.67 -37.61 42.34
N THR A 790 -21.68 -37.82 41.51
CA THR A 790 -21.49 -38.41 40.17
C THR A 790 -22.45 -37.76 39.19
N VAL A 791 -21.96 -37.45 37.99
CA VAL A 791 -22.74 -36.97 36.85
C VAL A 791 -22.64 -38.04 35.75
N GLN A 792 -23.77 -38.48 35.25
CA GLN A 792 -23.86 -39.45 34.17
C GLN A 792 -24.66 -38.84 33.03
N VAL A 793 -24.11 -38.87 31.81
CA VAL A 793 -24.78 -38.39 30.60
C VAL A 793 -24.88 -39.55 29.60
N GLY A 794 -26.10 -39.92 29.26
CA GLY A 794 -26.44 -40.91 28.24
C GLY A 794 -26.53 -40.25 26.87
N GLY A 795 -25.77 -40.71 25.87
CA GLY A 795 -25.72 -40.10 24.52
C GLY A 795 -24.40 -39.37 24.23
N SER A 796 -24.27 -38.89 22.99
CA SER A 796 -23.24 -37.92 22.58
C SER A 796 -23.65 -36.51 23.01
N VAL A 797 -22.67 -35.64 23.26
CA VAL A 797 -22.92 -34.23 23.61
C VAL A 797 -21.87 -33.34 22.95
N ASP A 798 -22.27 -32.15 22.51
CA ASP A 798 -21.33 -31.20 21.89
C ASP A 798 -20.41 -30.60 22.95
N SER A 799 -20.96 -30.12 24.07
CA SER A 799 -20.16 -29.54 25.15
C SER A 799 -20.74 -29.77 26.56
N LEU A 800 -19.86 -29.99 27.54
CA LEU A 800 -20.24 -30.20 28.95
C LEU A 800 -19.42 -29.30 29.89
N THR A 801 -20.10 -28.39 30.58
CA THR A 801 -19.50 -27.47 31.55
C THR A 801 -19.90 -27.80 32.99
N VAL A 802 -18.90 -27.95 33.87
CA VAL A 802 -19.09 -28.33 35.28
C VAL A 802 -18.42 -27.33 36.20
N ALA A 803 -19.19 -26.34 36.68
CA ALA A 803 -18.73 -25.27 37.56
C ALA A 803 -18.68 -25.67 39.06
N ALA A 804 -18.50 -26.96 39.37
CA ALA A 804 -18.44 -27.46 40.74
C ALA A 804 -17.50 -28.67 40.89
N ALA A 805 -17.06 -28.96 42.11
CA ALA A 805 -16.23 -30.14 42.38
C ALA A 805 -17.06 -31.44 42.28
N VAL A 806 -16.79 -32.27 41.27
CA VAL A 806 -17.48 -33.54 41.00
C VAL A 806 -16.54 -34.73 41.14
N LYS A 807 -16.99 -35.81 41.80
CA LYS A 807 -16.13 -37.00 41.98
C LYS A 807 -16.06 -37.86 40.71
N ALA A 808 -17.12 -37.96 39.92
CA ALA A 808 -17.06 -38.71 38.66
C ALA A 808 -18.01 -38.13 37.62
N VAL A 809 -17.54 -38.03 36.38
CA VAL A 809 -18.34 -37.74 35.18
C VAL A 809 -18.24 -38.96 34.27
N THR A 810 -19.38 -39.45 33.78
CA THR A 810 -19.45 -40.60 32.86
C THR A 810 -20.38 -40.25 31.71
N LEU A 811 -19.84 -40.22 30.50
CA LEU A 811 -20.56 -40.10 29.25
C LEU A 811 -20.48 -41.43 28.50
N THR A 812 -21.55 -41.78 27.81
CA THR A 812 -21.64 -43.04 27.08
C THR A 812 -21.45 -42.87 25.57
N GLY A 813 -21.70 -41.68 25.02
CA GLY A 813 -21.43 -41.31 23.63
C GLY A 813 -20.16 -40.48 23.45
N GLU A 814 -20.05 -39.80 22.31
CA GLU A 814 -18.92 -38.94 21.97
C GLU A 814 -19.07 -37.54 22.62
N LEU A 815 -17.94 -36.85 22.82
CA LEU A 815 -17.89 -35.54 23.45
C LEU A 815 -17.11 -34.58 22.55
N GLY A 816 -17.72 -33.46 22.16
CA GLY A 816 -17.02 -32.33 21.54
C GLY A 816 -16.12 -31.60 22.55
N GLY A 817 -16.66 -31.03 23.62
CA GLY A 817 -15.93 -30.21 24.59
C GLY A 817 -16.28 -30.50 26.06
N PHE A 818 -15.32 -30.34 26.96
CA PHE A 818 -15.51 -30.43 28.41
C PHE A 818 -14.76 -29.32 29.13
N SER A 819 -15.45 -28.57 29.98
CA SER A 819 -14.84 -27.57 30.85
C SER A 819 -15.27 -27.79 32.29
N ALA A 820 -14.36 -27.64 33.25
CA ALA A 820 -14.70 -27.69 34.66
C ALA A 820 -13.85 -26.73 35.50
N ASP A 821 -14.52 -25.85 36.24
CA ASP A 821 -13.94 -24.92 37.22
C ASP A 821 -13.67 -25.60 38.58
N GLY A 822 -13.48 -26.93 38.58
CA GLY A 822 -13.33 -27.71 39.80
C GLY A 822 -12.64 -29.05 39.60
N VAL A 823 -12.31 -29.71 40.72
CA VAL A 823 -11.61 -31.01 40.69
C VAL A 823 -12.53 -32.12 40.21
N VAL A 824 -12.24 -32.68 39.04
CA VAL A 824 -12.90 -33.85 38.47
C VAL A 824 -12.06 -35.10 38.75
N VAL A 825 -12.53 -35.99 39.61
CA VAL A 825 -11.71 -37.17 39.99
C VAL A 825 -11.65 -38.22 38.88
N SER A 826 -12.75 -38.53 38.20
CA SER A 826 -12.74 -39.44 37.04
C SER A 826 -13.66 -38.95 35.93
N PHE A 827 -13.17 -38.91 34.70
CA PHE A 827 -13.93 -38.60 33.50
C PHE A 827 -13.90 -39.81 32.57
N THR A 828 -15.07 -40.30 32.15
CA THR A 828 -15.22 -41.41 31.20
C THR A 828 -16.09 -40.96 30.04
N THR A 829 -15.72 -41.24 28.79
CA THR A 829 -16.52 -40.91 27.59
C THR A 829 -16.41 -42.01 26.54
N GLY A 830 -17.34 -42.09 25.58
CA GLY A 830 -17.28 -42.99 24.43
C GLY A 830 -16.27 -42.53 23.37
N GLY A 831 -16.15 -41.23 23.12
CA GLY A 831 -15.17 -40.60 22.22
C GLY A 831 -14.87 -39.16 22.62
N LEU A 832 -13.87 -38.53 22.02
CA LEU A 832 -13.49 -37.14 22.33
C LEU A 832 -12.92 -36.41 21.11
N SER A 833 -13.43 -35.22 20.77
CA SER A 833 -12.96 -34.48 19.59
C SER A 833 -12.55 -33.01 19.78
N GLY A 834 -12.81 -32.39 20.93
CA GLY A 834 -12.47 -30.99 21.16
C GLY A 834 -11.82 -30.74 22.52
N THR A 835 -12.15 -29.60 23.14
CA THR A 835 -11.38 -29.06 24.26
C THR A 835 -11.75 -29.72 25.59
N VAL A 836 -10.79 -30.22 26.36
CA VAL A 836 -11.00 -30.79 27.71
C VAL A 836 -10.16 -30.03 28.72
N GLY A 837 -10.80 -29.17 29.52
CA GLY A 837 -10.18 -28.36 30.57
C GLY A 837 -10.72 -28.69 31.97
N ALA A 838 -9.83 -28.92 32.96
CA ALA A 838 -10.22 -28.88 34.38
C ALA A 838 -9.05 -28.55 35.31
N ASP A 839 -9.34 -28.02 36.50
CA ASP A 839 -8.37 -27.77 37.58
C ASP A 839 -7.46 -28.98 37.87
N ALA A 840 -8.05 -30.18 37.95
CA ALA A 840 -7.29 -31.42 38.12
C ALA A 840 -8.11 -32.69 37.78
N PHE A 841 -7.68 -33.44 36.76
CA PHE A 841 -8.14 -34.81 36.51
C PHE A 841 -7.31 -35.85 37.24
N LYS A 842 -7.89 -36.75 38.05
CA LYS A 842 -7.12 -37.95 38.49
C LYS A 842 -7.16 -39.05 37.44
N THR A 843 -8.28 -39.25 36.76
CA THR A 843 -8.42 -40.29 35.74
C THR A 843 -9.27 -39.78 34.59
N ILE A 844 -8.77 -39.95 33.37
CA ILE A 844 -9.49 -39.76 32.11
C ILE A 844 -9.53 -41.14 31.45
N SER A 845 -10.70 -41.59 31.00
CA SER A 845 -10.88 -42.87 30.33
C SER A 845 -11.77 -42.69 29.11
N VAL A 846 -11.20 -42.76 27.92
CA VAL A 846 -11.92 -42.65 26.65
C VAL A 846 -12.13 -44.06 26.11
N ASN A 847 -13.38 -44.48 25.97
CA ASN A 847 -13.77 -45.78 25.45
C ASN A 847 -14.02 -45.74 23.92
N GLY A 848 -13.10 -45.11 23.19
CA GLY A 848 -13.13 -44.90 21.75
C GLY A 848 -11.98 -44.01 21.31
N ASN A 849 -12.16 -43.24 20.24
CA ASN A 849 -11.10 -42.41 19.66
C ASN A 849 -10.99 -41.04 20.34
N ILE A 850 -9.79 -40.46 20.26
CA ILE A 850 -9.53 -39.04 20.51
C ILE A 850 -9.06 -38.43 19.17
N THR A 851 -9.72 -37.39 18.69
CA THR A 851 -9.50 -36.87 17.32
C THR A 851 -9.59 -35.35 17.32
N GLY A 852 -8.51 -34.59 17.09
CA GLY A 852 -8.60 -33.12 17.12
C GLY A 852 -8.65 -32.49 18.52
N ALA A 853 -8.57 -33.30 19.58
CA ALA A 853 -8.87 -32.83 20.92
C ALA A 853 -7.74 -31.98 21.53
N GLN A 854 -8.12 -30.99 22.34
CA GLN A 854 -7.20 -30.19 23.14
C GLN A 854 -7.41 -30.47 24.63
N ILE A 855 -6.62 -31.37 25.20
CA ILE A 855 -6.72 -31.74 26.62
C ILE A 855 -5.75 -30.89 27.42
N PHE A 856 -6.24 -29.98 28.28
CA PHE A 856 -5.40 -29.20 29.18
C PHE A 856 -5.83 -29.27 30.65
N THR A 857 -4.85 -29.13 31.53
CA THR A 857 -5.08 -28.84 32.96
C THR A 857 -4.36 -27.54 33.28
N ASP A 858 -5.00 -26.60 33.99
CA ASP A 858 -4.43 -25.29 34.30
C ASP A 858 -2.96 -25.42 34.79
N ALA A 859 -2.06 -24.84 34.00
CA ALA A 859 -0.62 -24.96 34.13
C ALA A 859 -0.06 -24.18 35.33
N GLU A 860 -0.80 -23.20 35.89
CA GLU A 860 -0.32 -22.38 37.00
C GLU A 860 -0.52 -23.03 38.38
N TYR A 861 -1.46 -23.98 38.52
CA TYR A 861 -1.73 -24.59 39.81
C TYR A 861 -0.73 -25.70 40.19
N LYS A 862 -0.13 -25.60 41.39
CA LYS A 862 0.71 -26.63 42.02
C LYS A 862 -0.12 -27.87 42.37
N GLY A 863 -0.48 -28.70 41.39
CA GLY A 863 -1.26 -29.91 41.62
C GLY A 863 -1.93 -30.51 40.38
N SER A 864 -2.01 -29.75 39.29
CA SER A 864 -2.65 -30.12 38.02
C SER A 864 -1.93 -31.31 37.39
N ALA A 865 -2.55 -32.49 37.48
CA ALA A 865 -1.89 -33.75 37.17
C ALA A 865 -2.87 -34.84 36.74
N ILE A 866 -2.84 -35.20 35.46
CA ILE A 866 -3.50 -36.40 34.95
C ILE A 866 -2.80 -37.65 35.52
N ARG A 867 -3.38 -38.30 36.53
CA ARG A 867 -2.74 -39.51 37.10
C ARG A 867 -2.89 -40.72 36.20
N THR A 868 -3.97 -40.79 35.43
CA THR A 868 -4.24 -41.90 34.51
C THR A 868 -5.03 -41.37 33.31
N LEU A 869 -4.53 -41.61 32.10
CA LEU A 869 -5.26 -41.42 30.85
C LEU A 869 -5.32 -42.78 30.16
N ASN A 870 -6.52 -43.34 30.00
CA ASN A 870 -6.74 -44.59 29.30
C ASN A 870 -7.55 -44.31 28.04
N VAL A 871 -7.14 -44.87 26.89
CA VAL A 871 -7.82 -44.73 25.62
C VAL A 871 -7.94 -46.12 24.98
N THR A 872 -9.16 -46.57 24.70
CA THR A 872 -9.37 -47.88 24.06
C THR A 872 -9.24 -47.82 22.54
N GLY A 873 -9.54 -46.67 21.93
CA GLY A 873 -9.35 -46.42 20.49
C GLY A 873 -8.02 -45.74 20.14
N ASN A 874 -8.04 -45.00 19.05
CA ASN A 874 -6.90 -44.26 18.49
C ASN A 874 -6.80 -42.83 19.05
N ILE A 875 -5.63 -42.21 18.92
CA ILE A 875 -5.45 -40.76 19.06
C ILE A 875 -4.95 -40.21 17.72
N SER A 876 -5.57 -39.18 17.15
CA SER A 876 -5.21 -38.61 15.84
C SER A 876 -5.53 -37.11 15.67
N ASP A 877 -5.27 -36.59 14.47
CA ASP A 877 -5.74 -35.30 13.96
C ASP A 877 -5.26 -34.11 14.80
N ASP A 878 -3.94 -33.96 14.96
CA ASP A 878 -3.31 -32.85 15.70
C ASP A 878 -3.76 -32.73 17.18
N THR A 879 -4.08 -33.86 17.81
CA THR A 879 -4.47 -33.91 19.24
C THR A 879 -3.35 -33.35 20.13
N THR A 880 -3.69 -32.45 21.05
CA THR A 880 -2.77 -31.88 22.03
C THR A 880 -3.13 -32.27 23.47
N ILE A 881 -2.13 -32.66 24.26
CA ILE A 881 -2.30 -33.04 25.67
C ILE A 881 -1.29 -32.26 26.52
N ASN A 882 -1.80 -31.26 27.24
CA ASN A 882 -1.05 -30.33 28.08
C ASN A 882 -1.34 -30.54 29.56
N SER A 883 -0.37 -30.98 30.36
CA SER A 883 -0.59 -31.15 31.81
C SER A 883 0.64 -30.94 32.68
N GLY A 884 0.49 -30.49 33.93
CA GLY A 884 1.62 -30.39 34.86
C GLY A 884 2.29 -31.75 35.19
N LEU A 885 1.56 -32.87 35.06
CA LEU A 885 2.08 -34.23 35.26
C LEU A 885 1.12 -35.25 34.64
N ILE A 886 1.65 -36.17 33.83
CA ILE A 886 0.93 -37.36 33.37
C ILE A 886 1.56 -38.59 34.03
N LYS A 887 0.90 -39.23 35.00
CA LYS A 887 1.54 -40.35 35.74
C LYS A 887 1.49 -41.68 34.97
N ASN A 888 0.36 -42.03 34.39
CA ASN A 888 0.20 -43.21 33.55
C ASN A 888 -0.69 -42.84 32.35
N MET A 889 -0.28 -43.22 31.15
CA MET A 889 -1.06 -43.11 29.93
C MET A 889 -1.03 -44.46 29.22
N ALA A 890 -2.19 -44.97 28.84
CA ALA A 890 -2.36 -46.23 28.15
C ALA A 890 -3.32 -46.04 26.96
N VAL A 891 -2.82 -46.27 25.76
CA VAL A 891 -3.59 -46.23 24.51
C VAL A 891 -3.58 -47.63 23.93
N THR A 892 -4.75 -48.16 23.60
CA THR A 892 -4.88 -49.53 23.08
C THR A 892 -4.76 -49.56 21.56
N GLY A 893 -5.26 -48.51 20.89
CA GLY A 893 -5.10 -48.27 19.46
C GLY A 893 -3.79 -47.55 19.09
N SER A 894 -3.80 -46.94 17.91
CA SER A 894 -2.68 -46.17 17.34
C SER A 894 -2.65 -44.73 17.87
N VAL A 895 -1.49 -44.07 17.76
CA VAL A 895 -1.30 -42.66 18.11
C VAL A 895 -0.62 -41.94 16.95
N ASN A 896 -1.35 -41.07 16.27
CA ASN A 896 -0.89 -40.31 15.11
C ASN A 896 -1.00 -38.82 15.40
N ASP A 897 -0.13 -37.99 14.82
CA ASP A 897 -0.24 -36.52 14.85
C ASP A 897 -0.61 -35.98 16.23
N THR A 898 0.19 -36.34 17.24
CA THR A 898 -0.16 -36.08 18.64
C THR A 898 0.98 -35.37 19.34
N THR A 899 0.65 -34.29 20.07
CA THR A 899 1.61 -33.57 20.89
C THR A 899 1.28 -33.69 22.38
N ILE A 900 2.25 -34.13 23.19
CA ILE A 900 2.14 -34.23 24.64
C ILE A 900 3.14 -33.28 25.29
N THR A 901 2.66 -32.23 25.95
CA THR A 901 3.50 -31.29 26.69
C THR A 901 3.21 -31.34 28.18
N THR A 902 4.27 -31.32 28.99
CA THR A 902 4.14 -31.17 30.43
C THR A 902 5.02 -30.06 30.98
N SER A 903 4.44 -29.14 31.75
CA SER A 903 5.09 -27.91 32.22
C SER A 903 5.28 -27.86 33.75
N GLY A 904 6.21 -27.01 34.21
CA GLY A 904 6.48 -26.79 35.64
C GLY A 904 7.55 -27.70 36.28
N ALA A 905 7.95 -27.37 37.52
CA ALA A 905 9.11 -27.98 38.20
C ALA A 905 8.99 -29.49 38.52
N LYS A 906 7.76 -30.04 38.45
CA LYS A 906 7.46 -31.47 38.64
C LYS A 906 6.97 -32.15 37.35
N SER A 907 7.06 -31.46 36.21
CA SER A 907 6.73 -31.97 34.88
C SER A 907 7.32 -33.37 34.68
N GLN A 908 6.44 -34.30 34.31
CA GLN A 908 6.80 -35.67 34.04
C GLN A 908 5.71 -36.35 33.21
N VAL A 909 6.14 -37.12 32.21
CA VAL A 909 5.37 -38.25 31.68
C VAL A 909 5.85 -39.52 32.39
N GLY A 910 4.97 -40.20 33.10
CA GLY A 910 5.32 -41.40 33.86
C GLY A 910 5.44 -42.58 32.91
N THR A 911 4.47 -43.50 32.94
CA THR A 911 4.44 -44.62 32.00
C THR A 911 3.51 -44.29 30.83
N LEU A 912 4.01 -44.37 29.60
CA LEU A 912 3.23 -44.34 28.37
C LEU A 912 3.25 -45.75 27.75
N SER A 913 2.09 -46.30 27.47
CA SER A 913 1.92 -47.61 26.81
C SER A 913 1.00 -47.44 25.61
N ILE A 914 1.44 -47.85 24.43
CA ILE A 914 0.68 -47.76 23.18
C ILE A 914 0.61 -49.15 22.55
N GLY A 915 -0.62 -49.60 22.26
CA GLY A 915 -0.89 -50.91 21.68
C GLY A 915 -0.74 -50.96 20.17
N GLY A 916 -1.12 -49.89 19.48
CA GLY A 916 -1.03 -49.74 18.02
C GLY A 916 0.26 -49.09 17.51
N ALA A 917 0.25 -48.74 16.23
CA ALA A 917 1.34 -48.02 15.58
C ALA A 917 1.37 -46.56 16.04
N VAL A 918 2.55 -45.95 15.98
CA VAL A 918 2.74 -44.54 16.33
C VAL A 918 3.38 -43.82 15.15
N ASP A 919 2.80 -42.69 14.75
CA ASP A 919 3.35 -41.79 13.74
C ASP A 919 3.27 -40.35 14.24
N ASN A 920 4.32 -39.55 14.02
CA ASN A 920 4.35 -38.12 14.40
C ASN A 920 3.94 -37.84 15.88
N LEU A 921 4.45 -38.63 16.83
CA LEU A 921 4.25 -38.39 18.26
C LEU A 921 5.34 -37.49 18.84
N ASN A 922 4.95 -36.30 19.27
CA ASN A 922 5.84 -35.29 19.84
C ASN A 922 5.64 -35.19 21.36
N ILE A 923 6.69 -35.43 22.15
CA ILE A 923 6.62 -35.34 23.61
C ILE A 923 7.64 -34.37 24.18
N ASN A 924 7.16 -33.33 24.86
CA ASN A 924 7.97 -32.38 25.62
C ASN A 924 7.72 -32.51 27.13
N THR A 925 8.73 -32.93 27.89
CA THR A 925 8.58 -33.14 29.34
C THR A 925 9.88 -33.00 30.10
N ALA A 926 9.86 -32.57 31.36
CA ALA A 926 11.10 -32.55 32.14
C ALA A 926 11.62 -33.96 32.47
N LYS A 927 10.76 -34.99 32.56
CA LYS A 927 11.14 -36.38 32.91
C LYS A 927 10.23 -37.42 32.27
N MET A 928 10.80 -38.59 31.96
CA MET A 928 10.03 -39.73 31.46
C MET A 928 10.34 -41.02 32.22
N LYS A 929 9.33 -41.74 32.74
CA LYS A 929 9.60 -43.03 33.41
C LYS A 929 9.79 -44.11 32.36
N SER A 930 8.79 -44.39 31.53
CA SER A 930 8.92 -45.39 30.47
C SER A 930 7.94 -45.19 29.33
N VAL A 931 8.36 -45.52 28.12
CA VAL A 931 7.51 -45.63 26.93
C VAL A 931 7.56 -47.06 26.42
N SER A 932 6.41 -47.64 26.11
CA SER A 932 6.28 -48.96 25.49
C SER A 932 5.34 -48.84 24.30
N VAL A 933 5.83 -49.18 23.11
CA VAL A 933 5.03 -49.26 21.88
C VAL A 933 5.05 -50.71 21.43
N ASN A 934 3.88 -51.34 21.31
CA ASN A 934 3.75 -52.74 20.92
C ASN A 934 3.76 -52.95 19.40
N ASN A 935 4.08 -51.91 18.64
CA ASN A 935 4.16 -51.87 17.18
C ASN A 935 5.29 -50.90 16.77
N ASP A 936 5.23 -50.35 15.55
CA ASP A 936 6.17 -49.35 15.02
C ASP A 936 6.02 -47.97 15.68
N LEU A 937 7.14 -47.23 15.77
CA LEU A 937 7.23 -45.85 16.26
C LEU A 937 7.93 -45.00 15.20
N LEU A 938 7.19 -44.28 14.37
CA LEU A 938 7.71 -43.55 13.21
C LEU A 938 7.61 -42.03 13.40
N ASN A 939 8.50 -41.30 12.72
CA ASN A 939 8.52 -39.83 12.62
C ASN A 939 8.33 -39.08 13.96
N SER A 940 8.76 -39.67 15.07
CA SER A 940 8.41 -39.18 16.40
C SER A 940 9.55 -38.37 17.02
N SER A 941 9.24 -37.52 18.00
CA SER A 941 10.26 -36.74 18.72
C SER A 941 10.00 -36.65 20.22
N PHE A 942 10.98 -37.02 21.04
CA PHE A 942 10.91 -36.93 22.50
C PHE A 942 12.00 -36.00 23.04
N THR A 943 11.59 -34.86 23.59
CA THR A 943 12.49 -33.86 24.17
C THR A 943 12.32 -33.80 25.68
N LEU A 944 13.40 -34.13 26.40
CA LEU A 944 13.46 -34.06 27.86
C LEU A 944 14.48 -33.04 28.34
N ASP A 945 14.01 -31.82 28.58
CA ASP A 945 14.88 -30.72 28.99
C ASP A 945 14.67 -30.31 30.46
N SER A 946 15.56 -30.77 31.33
CA SER A 946 15.69 -30.30 32.71
C SER A 946 16.98 -30.78 33.38
N ASP A 947 17.39 -30.14 34.48
CA ASP A 947 18.52 -30.54 35.34
C ASP A 947 18.46 -31.99 35.88
N LYS A 948 17.26 -32.56 35.86
CA LYS A 948 16.94 -33.91 36.34
C LYS A 948 16.31 -34.76 35.23
N ALA A 949 16.49 -34.39 33.97
CA ALA A 949 16.00 -35.13 32.83
C ALA A 949 16.48 -36.58 32.87
N SER A 950 15.54 -37.51 32.72
CA SER A 950 15.87 -38.92 32.66
C SER A 950 14.76 -39.70 31.97
N LEU A 951 15.16 -40.63 31.11
CA LEU A 951 14.32 -41.68 30.54
C LEU A 951 14.75 -43.02 31.13
N LYS A 952 13.86 -43.75 31.82
CA LYS A 952 14.25 -45.06 32.41
C LYS A 952 14.15 -46.22 31.44
N ALA A 953 13.22 -46.21 30.49
CA ALA A 953 13.09 -47.25 29.47
C ALA A 953 12.27 -46.72 28.27
N LEU A 954 12.75 -46.96 27.07
CA LEU A 954 11.97 -46.95 25.84
C LEU A 954 12.00 -48.38 25.27
N SER A 955 10.84 -48.93 24.95
CA SER A 955 10.67 -50.25 24.36
C SER A 955 9.75 -50.15 23.15
N VAL A 956 10.21 -50.60 21.98
CA VAL A 956 9.44 -50.63 20.73
C VAL A 956 9.49 -52.06 20.19
N ALA A 957 8.33 -52.64 19.89
CA ALA A 957 8.23 -54.02 19.41
C ALA A 957 8.41 -54.15 17.88
N GLY A 958 8.19 -53.08 17.13
CA GLY A 958 8.49 -53.00 15.71
C GLY A 958 9.71 -52.14 15.42
N ASP A 959 9.65 -51.40 14.31
CA ASP A 959 10.67 -50.44 13.88
C ASP A 959 10.52 -49.09 14.61
N ALA A 960 11.60 -48.35 14.72
CA ALA A 960 11.61 -47.03 15.34
C ALA A 960 12.37 -46.00 14.50
N ASP A 961 11.72 -44.91 14.14
CA ASP A 961 12.33 -43.66 13.66
C ASP A 961 12.01 -42.54 14.66
N LEU A 962 13.00 -42.19 15.48
CA LEU A 962 12.79 -41.32 16.64
C LEU A 962 13.96 -40.35 16.84
N ASN A 963 13.60 -39.08 17.05
CA ASN A 963 14.51 -38.06 17.58
C ASN A 963 14.34 -37.95 19.10
N LEU A 964 15.24 -38.58 19.87
CA LEU A 964 15.24 -38.60 21.33
C LEU A 964 16.34 -37.71 21.89
N ALA A 965 15.97 -36.55 22.43
CA ALA A 965 16.89 -35.60 23.06
C ALA A 965 16.66 -35.54 24.58
N VAL A 966 17.67 -35.88 25.38
CA VAL A 966 17.55 -35.90 26.85
C VAL A 966 18.74 -35.17 27.51
N SER A 967 18.50 -34.06 28.19
CA SER A 967 19.55 -33.27 28.89
C SER A 967 20.26 -34.04 30.01
N GLY A 968 19.76 -35.22 30.42
CA GLY A 968 20.32 -36.04 31.50
C GLY A 968 20.61 -37.49 31.11
N ILE A 969 19.91 -38.45 31.72
CA ILE A 969 20.27 -39.88 31.63
C ILE A 969 19.23 -40.67 30.84
N ILE A 970 19.67 -41.33 29.77
CA ILE A 970 18.93 -42.38 29.07
C ILE A 970 19.40 -43.73 29.62
N LYS A 971 18.51 -44.47 30.30
CA LYS A 971 18.90 -45.77 30.86
C LYS A 971 18.84 -46.87 29.80
N THR A 972 17.71 -47.03 29.14
CA THR A 972 17.53 -48.15 28.22
C THR A 972 16.66 -47.74 27.06
N VAL A 973 17.14 -48.01 25.85
CA VAL A 973 16.39 -48.03 24.59
C VAL A 973 16.44 -49.47 24.08
N MET A 974 15.27 -50.05 23.81
CA MET A 974 15.11 -51.38 23.25
C MET A 974 14.16 -51.28 22.06
N VAL A 975 14.64 -51.68 20.89
CA VAL A 975 13.85 -51.75 19.65
C VAL A 975 14.03 -53.15 19.10
N GLN A 976 12.96 -53.86 18.80
CA GLN A 976 13.07 -55.23 18.26
C GLN A 976 13.35 -55.22 16.76
N GLY A 977 12.84 -54.24 16.01
CA GLY A 977 13.14 -54.03 14.60
C GLY A 977 14.34 -53.12 14.38
N ASP A 978 14.26 -52.30 13.32
CA ASP A 978 15.26 -51.30 12.95
C ASP A 978 15.12 -50.03 13.80
N LEU A 979 16.25 -49.35 14.08
CA LEU A 979 16.29 -48.06 14.79
C LEU A 979 17.00 -47.00 13.95
N ALA A 980 16.24 -46.01 13.48
CA ALA A 980 16.63 -44.80 12.77
C ALA A 980 16.42 -43.52 13.61
N GLY A 981 16.81 -42.37 13.05
CA GLY A 981 16.70 -41.06 13.72
C GLY A 981 17.94 -40.69 14.53
N GLN A 982 17.76 -40.06 15.69
CA GLN A 982 18.86 -39.57 16.53
C GLN A 982 18.58 -39.71 18.02
N ILE A 983 19.57 -40.18 18.79
CA ILE A 983 19.49 -40.33 20.25
C ILE A 983 20.62 -39.56 20.91
N ASP A 984 20.25 -38.47 21.57
CA ASP A 984 21.17 -37.52 22.16
C ASP A 984 20.99 -37.40 23.67
N ALA A 985 22.10 -37.48 24.39
CA ALA A 985 22.19 -37.19 25.82
C ALA A 985 23.11 -35.97 26.04
N THR A 986 22.55 -34.77 25.91
CA THR A 986 23.29 -33.51 25.64
C THR A 986 23.74 -32.69 26.84
N GLY A 987 23.10 -32.81 28.01
CA GLY A 987 23.48 -32.00 29.17
C GLY A 987 24.70 -32.54 29.91
N VAL A 988 25.17 -31.82 30.95
CA VAL A 988 26.37 -32.19 31.73
C VAL A 988 26.29 -33.55 32.45
N LYS A 989 25.10 -34.15 32.55
CA LYS A 989 24.88 -35.51 33.05
C LYS A 989 24.59 -36.53 31.95
N GLY A 990 24.62 -36.09 30.69
CA GLY A 990 24.39 -36.81 29.45
C GLY A 990 25.00 -38.20 29.43
N LEU A 991 24.19 -39.23 29.65
CA LEU A 991 24.65 -40.62 29.74
C LEU A 991 23.61 -41.56 29.12
N ILE A 992 24.06 -42.39 28.19
CA ILE A 992 23.26 -43.51 27.66
C ILE A 992 23.78 -44.80 28.28
N LYS A 993 22.95 -45.54 29.03
CA LYS A 993 23.40 -46.82 29.63
C LYS A 993 23.24 -48.02 28.71
N SER A 994 22.21 -48.08 27.89
CA SER A 994 22.06 -49.17 26.91
C SER A 994 21.17 -48.78 25.75
N VAL A 995 21.63 -49.06 24.53
CA VAL A 995 20.81 -49.12 23.32
C VAL A 995 20.88 -50.57 22.83
N ASN A 996 19.73 -51.22 22.66
CA ASN A 996 19.64 -52.57 22.13
C ASN A 996 18.66 -52.56 20.96
N VAL A 997 19.10 -53.01 19.81
CA VAL A 997 18.35 -53.06 18.56
C VAL A 997 18.38 -54.50 18.06
N GLY A 998 17.22 -55.06 17.73
CA GLY A 998 17.12 -56.44 17.26
C GLY A 998 17.65 -56.60 15.84
N GLU A 999 17.45 -55.61 14.98
CA GLU A 999 17.92 -55.60 13.59
C GLU A 999 18.99 -54.52 13.38
N ASN A 1000 18.77 -53.55 12.47
CA ASN A 1000 19.76 -52.55 12.08
C ASN A 1000 19.66 -51.28 12.92
N LEU A 1001 20.81 -50.74 13.33
CA LEU A 1001 20.92 -49.43 13.98
C LEU A 1001 21.51 -48.42 13.00
N SER A 1002 20.66 -47.57 12.42
CA SER A 1002 21.04 -46.43 11.59
C SER A 1002 20.96 -45.10 12.36
N ALA A 1003 20.38 -45.08 13.56
CA ALA A 1003 20.27 -43.87 14.36
C ALA A 1003 21.62 -43.30 14.80
N GLY A 1004 21.77 -41.97 14.72
CA GLY A 1004 22.88 -41.23 15.32
C GLY A 1004 22.85 -41.33 16.84
N LEU A 1005 23.99 -41.55 17.50
CA LEU A 1005 24.07 -41.63 18.96
C LEU A 1005 25.06 -40.60 19.51
N SER A 1006 24.61 -39.71 20.40
CA SER A 1006 25.49 -38.74 21.07
C SER A 1006 25.32 -38.74 22.58
N ALA A 1007 26.42 -38.62 23.33
CA ALA A 1007 26.36 -38.41 24.78
C ALA A 1007 27.54 -37.61 25.33
N VAL A 1008 27.31 -36.79 26.37
CA VAL A 1008 28.38 -35.98 26.99
C VAL A 1008 29.32 -36.79 27.91
N LYS A 1009 28.85 -37.86 28.55
CA LYS A 1009 29.68 -38.64 29.50
C LYS A 1009 30.10 -39.99 28.98
N SER A 1010 29.14 -40.79 28.54
CA SER A 1010 29.44 -42.13 28.01
C SER A 1010 28.20 -42.76 27.39
N ILE A 1011 28.44 -43.72 26.51
CA ILE A 1011 27.48 -44.73 26.09
C ILE A 1011 27.98 -46.07 26.62
N LYS A 1012 27.30 -46.68 27.59
CA LYS A 1012 27.84 -47.89 28.25
C LYS A 1012 27.66 -49.16 27.42
N THR A 1013 26.57 -49.29 26.68
CA THR A 1013 26.28 -50.49 25.89
C THR A 1013 25.50 -50.10 24.64
N ILE A 1014 25.94 -50.62 23.51
CA ILE A 1014 25.27 -50.54 22.21
C ILE A 1014 25.28 -51.96 21.66
N ASN A 1015 24.10 -52.51 21.40
CA ASN A 1015 23.93 -53.82 20.79
C ASN A 1015 23.02 -53.67 19.57
N ALA A 1016 23.44 -54.15 18.41
CA ALA A 1016 22.61 -54.31 17.21
C ALA A 1016 22.69 -55.77 16.75
N GLY A 1017 21.56 -56.41 16.48
CA GLY A 1017 21.52 -57.80 16.06
C GLY A 1017 21.97 -58.00 14.61
N ALA A 1018 21.69 -57.03 13.74
CA ALA A 1018 22.19 -57.00 12.36
C ALA A 1018 23.31 -55.96 12.21
N ASN A 1019 23.14 -54.95 11.37
CA ASN A 1019 24.19 -53.98 11.04
C ASN A 1019 24.08 -52.70 11.86
N ILE A 1020 25.17 -51.94 11.92
CA ILE A 1020 25.12 -50.53 12.32
C ILE A 1020 25.54 -49.69 11.12
N THR A 1021 24.65 -48.80 10.68
CA THR A 1021 24.81 -47.89 9.52
C THR A 1021 24.65 -46.42 9.92
N SER A 1022 24.93 -46.10 11.19
CA SER A 1022 24.76 -44.78 11.76
C SER A 1022 25.66 -43.72 11.12
N SER A 1023 25.14 -42.49 11.00
CA SER A 1023 25.94 -41.34 10.55
C SER A 1023 27.07 -41.01 11.53
N ALA A 1024 26.82 -41.10 12.84
CA ALA A 1024 27.84 -40.88 13.86
C ALA A 1024 27.50 -41.53 15.21
N ILE A 1025 28.53 -42.01 15.91
CA ILE A 1025 28.45 -42.38 17.33
C ILE A 1025 29.48 -41.56 18.10
N THR A 1026 29.01 -40.55 18.82
CA THR A 1026 29.87 -39.51 19.38
C THR A 1026 29.78 -39.42 20.90
N ILE A 1027 30.93 -39.33 21.56
CA ILE A 1027 31.01 -38.95 22.97
C ILE A 1027 31.74 -37.62 23.09
N LEU A 1028 30.99 -36.53 23.29
CA LEU A 1028 31.50 -35.16 23.43
C LEU A 1028 31.90 -34.91 24.89
N GLY A 1029 33.01 -34.24 25.23
CA GLY A 1029 33.33 -34.08 26.66
C GLY A 1029 34.65 -33.41 27.06
N THR A 1030 35.18 -33.84 28.22
CA THR A 1030 36.36 -33.28 28.91
C THR A 1030 37.55 -34.26 28.97
N GLY A 1031 37.66 -35.18 28.01
CA GLY A 1031 38.72 -36.19 27.94
C GLY A 1031 38.52 -37.39 28.85
N LYS A 1032 37.29 -37.66 29.33
CA LYS A 1032 36.95 -38.82 30.19
C LYS A 1032 35.78 -39.65 29.68
N GLY A 1033 35.34 -39.37 28.45
CA GLY A 1033 34.26 -40.07 27.78
C GLY A 1033 34.54 -41.57 27.63
N SER A 1034 33.50 -42.40 27.50
CA SER A 1034 33.74 -43.77 27.04
C SER A 1034 32.58 -44.40 26.32
N ILE A 1035 32.89 -45.24 25.34
CA ILE A 1035 32.01 -46.31 24.88
C ILE A 1035 32.37 -47.57 25.67
N GLY A 1036 31.39 -48.18 26.32
CA GLY A 1036 31.59 -49.40 27.11
C GLY A 1036 31.71 -50.63 26.22
N ASN A 1037 30.59 -51.30 25.97
CA ASN A 1037 30.52 -52.44 25.05
C ASN A 1037 29.74 -52.01 23.80
N LEU A 1038 30.37 -52.09 22.63
CA LEU A 1038 29.72 -52.02 21.33
C LEU A 1038 29.70 -53.43 20.74
N THR A 1039 28.53 -53.94 20.38
CA THR A 1039 28.37 -55.28 19.78
C THR A 1039 27.43 -55.20 18.58
N VAL A 1040 27.87 -55.74 17.46
CA VAL A 1040 27.16 -55.76 16.18
C VAL A 1040 27.16 -57.18 15.67
N GLY A 1041 25.99 -57.77 15.37
CA GLY A 1041 25.91 -59.14 14.87
C GLY A 1041 26.34 -59.30 13.41
N GLY A 1042 26.12 -58.26 12.60
CA GLY A 1042 26.56 -58.09 11.21
C GLY A 1042 27.73 -57.11 11.08
N SER A 1043 27.68 -56.24 10.06
CA SER A 1043 28.74 -55.27 9.77
C SER A 1043 28.56 -53.94 10.50
N LEU A 1044 29.67 -53.31 10.85
CA LEU A 1044 29.74 -51.95 11.37
C LEU A 1044 30.21 -51.02 10.25
N ASN A 1045 29.32 -50.13 9.80
CA ASN A 1045 29.60 -49.11 8.79
C ASN A 1045 29.13 -47.75 9.31
N VAL A 1046 30.01 -47.07 10.04
CA VAL A 1046 29.70 -45.76 10.64
C VAL A 1046 30.67 -44.74 10.08
N ALA A 1047 30.18 -43.57 9.66
CA ALA A 1047 31.07 -42.55 9.10
C ALA A 1047 32.15 -42.17 10.13
N ASP A 1048 31.74 -41.80 11.34
CA ASP A 1048 32.64 -41.50 12.46
C ASP A 1048 32.12 -42.04 13.81
N ILE A 1049 32.91 -42.89 14.47
CA ILE A 1049 32.81 -43.19 15.90
C ILE A 1049 33.86 -42.35 16.62
N ASP A 1050 33.47 -41.21 17.19
CA ASP A 1050 34.39 -40.30 17.86
C ASP A 1050 34.17 -40.26 19.37
N VAL A 1051 35.17 -40.71 20.13
CA VAL A 1051 35.09 -40.81 21.59
C VAL A 1051 36.17 -39.96 22.22
N ASP A 1052 35.77 -38.91 22.94
CA ASP A 1052 36.66 -38.07 23.77
C ASP A 1052 37.09 -38.79 25.07
N GLY A 1053 37.68 -39.98 24.91
CA GLY A 1053 38.16 -40.85 25.96
C GLY A 1053 38.42 -42.27 25.48
N THR A 1054 37.74 -43.27 26.06
CA THR A 1054 38.11 -44.69 25.89
C THR A 1054 37.00 -45.55 25.27
N ILE A 1055 37.34 -46.36 24.28
CA ILE A 1055 36.51 -47.49 23.83
C ILE A 1055 36.94 -48.74 24.61
N LYS A 1056 36.05 -49.30 25.44
CA LYS A 1056 36.41 -50.45 26.31
C LYS A 1056 36.37 -51.77 25.57
N ARG A 1057 35.32 -52.03 24.81
CA ARG A 1057 35.17 -53.23 23.99
C ARG A 1057 34.29 -52.93 22.78
N MET A 1058 34.76 -53.35 21.62
CA MET A 1058 34.01 -53.40 20.37
C MET A 1058 34.06 -54.82 19.83
N THR A 1059 32.90 -55.34 19.41
CA THR A 1059 32.76 -56.63 18.75
C THR A 1059 31.88 -56.45 17.52
N VAL A 1060 32.41 -56.79 16.34
CA VAL A 1060 31.74 -56.64 15.04
C VAL A 1060 31.67 -58.00 14.36
N GLY A 1061 30.47 -58.41 14.00
CA GLY A 1061 30.20 -59.67 13.33
C GLY A 1061 30.01 -60.86 14.26
N SER A 1062 29.68 -61.98 13.62
CA SER A 1062 29.58 -63.32 14.21
C SER A 1062 30.34 -64.33 13.33
N THR A 1063 30.33 -65.63 13.67
CA THR A 1063 31.24 -66.62 13.07
C THR A 1063 31.20 -66.65 11.52
N GLY A 1064 32.14 -65.97 10.88
CA GLY A 1064 32.40 -65.96 9.43
C GLY A 1064 31.89 -64.74 8.65
N SER A 1065 31.31 -63.72 9.31
CA SER A 1065 30.75 -62.53 8.64
C SER A 1065 30.68 -61.32 9.58
N GLY A 1066 30.88 -60.10 9.06
CA GLY A 1066 30.72 -58.84 9.77
C GLY A 1066 31.96 -57.96 9.69
N ASP A 1067 31.94 -57.06 8.71
CA ASP A 1067 33.06 -56.18 8.38
C ASP A 1067 33.03 -54.90 9.22
N LEU A 1068 34.22 -54.34 9.47
CA LEU A 1068 34.40 -53.04 10.08
C LEU A 1068 34.81 -52.02 9.01
N SER A 1069 33.98 -51.02 8.80
CA SER A 1069 34.17 -49.93 7.84
C SER A 1069 33.89 -48.56 8.50
N GLY A 1070 34.59 -47.52 8.02
CA GLY A 1070 34.51 -46.16 8.55
C GLY A 1070 35.55 -45.79 9.61
N ASN A 1071 35.45 -44.59 10.19
CA ASN A 1071 36.46 -44.07 11.13
C ASN A 1071 36.08 -44.33 12.58
N VAL A 1072 37.02 -44.82 13.38
CA VAL A 1072 36.88 -44.99 14.83
C VAL A 1072 38.03 -44.29 15.52
N SER A 1073 37.74 -43.21 16.23
CA SER A 1073 38.70 -42.44 17.03
C SER A 1073 38.39 -42.53 18.52
N ALA A 1074 39.45 -42.70 19.32
CA ALA A 1074 39.37 -42.61 20.77
C ALA A 1074 40.48 -41.71 21.32
N GLY A 1075 40.13 -40.58 21.93
CA GLY A 1075 41.10 -39.60 22.45
C GLY A 1075 42.10 -40.15 23.48
N ILE A 1076 41.73 -41.23 24.20
CA ILE A 1076 42.62 -41.90 25.17
C ILE A 1076 43.04 -43.29 24.68
N ALA A 1077 42.11 -44.24 24.57
CA ALA A 1077 42.50 -45.63 24.36
C ALA A 1077 41.40 -46.49 23.72
N ILE A 1078 41.87 -47.50 22.99
CA ILE A 1078 41.05 -48.63 22.54
C ILE A 1078 41.51 -49.88 23.29
N ASN A 1079 40.66 -50.42 24.17
CA ASN A 1079 41.05 -51.55 25.03
C ASN A 1079 40.85 -52.92 24.37
N LYS A 1080 39.78 -53.13 23.60
CA LYS A 1080 39.57 -54.37 22.85
C LYS A 1080 38.69 -54.10 21.63
N VAL A 1081 39.15 -54.52 20.46
CA VAL A 1081 38.34 -54.62 19.24
C VAL A 1081 38.42 -56.06 18.74
N GLU A 1082 37.28 -56.66 18.42
CA GLU A 1082 37.17 -57.99 17.83
C GLU A 1082 36.27 -57.90 16.60
N VAL A 1083 36.81 -58.21 15.43
CA VAL A 1083 36.10 -58.18 14.14
C VAL A 1083 36.12 -59.60 13.57
N PHE A 1084 34.96 -60.12 13.20
CA PHE A 1084 34.84 -61.46 12.64
C PHE A 1084 35.02 -61.52 11.11
N GLY A 1085 34.84 -60.39 10.41
CA GLY A 1085 35.17 -60.21 9.00
C GLY A 1085 36.40 -59.34 8.76
N ASP A 1086 36.35 -58.55 7.68
CA ASP A 1086 37.43 -57.69 7.20
C ASP A 1086 37.41 -56.31 7.86
N ILE A 1087 38.53 -55.59 7.81
CA ILE A 1087 38.65 -54.19 8.23
C ILE A 1087 39.02 -53.33 7.02
N PHE A 1088 38.21 -52.32 6.73
CA PHE A 1088 38.38 -51.34 5.64
C PHE A 1088 38.69 -49.91 6.13
N GLY A 1089 38.45 -49.60 7.40
CA GLY A 1089 38.47 -48.23 7.93
C GLY A 1089 39.62 -47.86 8.89
N ARG A 1090 39.51 -46.69 9.54
CA ARG A 1090 40.51 -46.17 10.50
C ARG A 1090 40.16 -46.58 11.93
N LEU A 1091 41.15 -47.03 12.69
CA LEU A 1091 41.11 -47.31 14.12
C LEU A 1091 42.24 -46.51 14.80
N GLU A 1092 41.89 -45.39 15.43
CA GLU A 1092 42.84 -44.43 15.97
C GLU A 1092 42.66 -44.24 17.48
N ALA A 1093 43.77 -44.21 18.21
CA ALA A 1093 43.76 -43.91 19.64
C ALA A 1093 44.81 -42.87 20.03
N GLY A 1094 44.44 -41.85 20.81
CA GLY A 1094 45.39 -40.82 21.24
C GLY A 1094 46.57 -41.39 22.02
N ARG A 1095 46.36 -42.33 22.95
CA ARG A 1095 47.43 -42.87 23.80
C ARG A 1095 47.79 -44.32 23.54
N LYS A 1096 46.83 -45.25 23.49
CA LYS A 1096 47.18 -46.68 23.35
C LYS A 1096 46.06 -47.54 22.77
N ILE A 1097 46.48 -48.64 22.15
CA ILE A 1097 45.60 -49.74 21.75
C ILE A 1097 46.06 -51.00 22.48
N ASN A 1098 45.18 -51.65 23.26
CA ASN A 1098 45.59 -52.87 23.98
C ASN A 1098 45.45 -54.11 23.10
N THR A 1099 44.26 -54.39 22.54
CA THR A 1099 44.01 -55.61 21.77
C THR A 1099 43.15 -55.32 20.55
N ILE A 1100 43.60 -55.72 19.38
CA ILE A 1100 42.79 -55.85 18.16
C ILE A 1100 42.86 -57.30 17.70
N THR A 1101 41.71 -57.86 17.32
CA THR A 1101 41.56 -59.22 16.79
C THR A 1101 40.67 -59.15 15.56
N ALA A 1102 41.22 -59.41 14.37
CA ALA A 1102 40.45 -59.56 13.14
C ALA A 1102 40.54 -61.02 12.66
N ARG A 1103 39.41 -61.59 12.25
CA ARG A 1103 39.33 -62.94 11.69
C ARG A 1103 39.35 -63.00 10.17
N GLY A 1104 39.15 -61.86 9.50
CA GLY A 1104 39.40 -61.67 8.07
C GLY A 1104 40.69 -60.89 7.80
N ASP A 1105 40.68 -60.16 6.69
CA ASP A 1105 41.76 -59.33 6.18
C ASP A 1105 41.78 -57.92 6.81
N LEU A 1106 42.98 -57.33 6.86
CA LEU A 1106 43.15 -55.88 6.93
C LEU A 1106 43.35 -55.35 5.51
N LYS A 1107 42.41 -54.59 4.95
CA LYS A 1107 42.47 -54.13 3.55
C LYS A 1107 43.38 -52.91 3.35
N ASN A 1108 43.68 -52.58 2.08
CA ASN A 1108 44.64 -51.52 1.68
C ASN A 1108 44.34 -50.13 2.27
N ASP A 1109 43.08 -49.84 2.51
CA ASP A 1109 42.53 -48.58 3.03
C ASP A 1109 42.38 -48.55 4.56
N ALA A 1110 42.68 -49.65 5.25
CA ALA A 1110 42.54 -49.71 6.70
C ALA A 1110 43.77 -49.12 7.42
N PHE A 1111 43.53 -48.32 8.47
CA PHE A 1111 44.59 -47.69 9.27
C PHE A 1111 44.42 -48.03 10.75
N ILE A 1112 45.46 -48.55 11.39
CA ILE A 1112 45.48 -48.80 12.84
C ILE A 1112 46.60 -47.96 13.47
N THR A 1113 46.25 -46.90 14.19
CA THR A 1113 47.22 -45.91 14.68
C THR A 1113 47.03 -45.58 16.17
N CYS A 1114 48.13 -45.25 16.86
CA CYS A 1114 48.03 -44.54 18.13
C CYS A 1114 49.12 -43.47 18.31
N THR A 1115 48.78 -42.30 18.86
CA THR A 1115 49.64 -41.10 18.79
C THR A 1115 50.73 -41.02 19.87
N GLU A 1116 50.45 -41.43 21.11
CA GLU A 1116 51.39 -41.22 22.25
C GLU A 1116 51.92 -42.52 22.88
N GLY A 1117 51.55 -43.71 22.38
CA GLY A 1117 51.90 -44.96 23.05
C GLY A 1117 51.96 -46.21 22.19
N ASN A 1118 51.58 -47.35 22.76
CA ASN A 1118 51.89 -48.68 22.23
C ASN A 1118 50.64 -49.45 21.82
N ILE A 1119 50.80 -50.32 20.80
CA ILE A 1119 49.85 -51.38 20.47
C ILE A 1119 50.29 -52.65 21.22
N THR A 1120 49.47 -53.19 22.12
CA THR A 1120 49.89 -54.30 23.01
C THR A 1120 49.72 -55.68 22.36
N LYS A 1121 48.60 -55.95 21.68
CA LYS A 1121 48.32 -57.19 20.96
C LYS A 1121 47.55 -56.90 19.68
N LEU A 1122 48.04 -57.43 18.57
CA LEU A 1122 47.38 -57.40 17.27
C LEU A 1122 47.32 -58.83 16.72
N PHE A 1123 46.13 -59.30 16.40
CA PHE A 1123 45.89 -60.60 15.78
C PHE A 1123 45.08 -60.37 14.51
N ILE A 1124 45.63 -60.74 13.35
CA ILE A 1124 44.95 -60.74 12.05
C ILE A 1124 45.10 -62.16 11.50
N SER A 1125 43.99 -62.79 11.11
CA SER A 1125 44.00 -64.22 10.77
C SER A 1125 44.43 -64.50 9.33
N ASP A 1126 44.10 -63.60 8.39
CA ASP A 1126 44.25 -63.85 6.95
C ASP A 1126 45.32 -62.96 6.30
N THR A 1127 44.98 -61.85 5.62
CA THR A 1127 45.98 -61.01 4.93
C THR A 1127 46.08 -59.61 5.54
N ILE A 1128 47.31 -59.04 5.56
CA ILE A 1128 47.57 -57.65 6.00
C ILE A 1128 47.96 -56.81 4.78
N LEU A 1129 47.10 -55.88 4.37
CA LEU A 1129 47.29 -54.95 3.25
C LEU A 1129 47.27 -53.46 3.66
N GLY A 1130 46.78 -53.12 4.87
CA GLY A 1130 46.65 -51.73 5.38
C GLY A 1130 47.82 -51.20 6.22
N TYR A 1131 47.64 -50.01 6.83
CA TYR A 1131 48.63 -49.30 7.65
C TYR A 1131 48.54 -49.64 9.13
N ILE A 1132 49.68 -49.87 9.79
CA ILE A 1132 49.75 -50.02 11.25
C ILE A 1132 50.90 -49.16 11.79
N SER A 1133 50.63 -48.28 12.76
CA SER A 1133 51.66 -47.42 13.37
C SER A 1133 51.41 -47.14 14.85
N ALA A 1134 52.49 -47.03 15.63
CA ALA A 1134 52.44 -46.68 17.04
C ALA A 1134 53.39 -45.49 17.33
N ASN A 1135 52.87 -44.46 18.01
CA ASN A 1135 53.55 -43.23 18.44
C ASN A 1135 54.39 -42.60 17.32
N ASN A 1136 53.77 -42.28 16.19
CA ASN A 1136 54.44 -41.74 14.99
C ASN A 1136 55.69 -42.56 14.58
N GLY A 1137 55.58 -43.89 14.66
CA GLY A 1137 56.68 -44.80 14.39
C GLY A 1137 57.73 -44.92 15.51
N ALA A 1138 57.56 -44.31 16.68
CA ALA A 1138 58.47 -44.45 17.84
C ALA A 1138 57.98 -45.45 18.91
N GLY A 1139 56.72 -45.89 18.83
CA GLY A 1139 56.05 -46.80 19.77
C GLY A 1139 56.31 -48.27 19.45
N ARG A 1140 56.09 -49.15 20.43
CA ARG A 1140 56.28 -50.61 20.29
C ARG A 1140 54.95 -51.32 20.03
N ILE A 1141 54.95 -52.21 19.03
CA ILE A 1141 53.94 -53.26 18.87
C ILE A 1141 54.42 -54.49 19.66
N LYS A 1142 53.79 -54.79 20.79
CA LYS A 1142 54.35 -55.77 21.76
C LYS A 1142 54.15 -57.23 21.35
N GLN A 1143 53.07 -57.55 20.63
CA GLN A 1143 52.77 -58.90 20.17
C GLN A 1143 51.94 -58.84 18.87
N VAL A 1144 52.44 -59.47 17.81
CA VAL A 1144 51.71 -59.79 16.58
C VAL A 1144 51.67 -61.30 16.44
N LEU A 1145 50.49 -61.86 16.19
CA LEU A 1145 50.31 -63.28 15.89
C LEU A 1145 50.10 -63.40 14.38
N ARG A 1146 50.85 -64.32 13.75
CA ARG A 1146 51.08 -64.30 12.30
C ARG A 1146 49.83 -64.72 11.50
N PRO A 1147 49.57 -64.05 10.37
CA PRO A 1147 48.61 -64.51 9.37
C PRO A 1147 49.06 -65.79 8.64
N ASN A 1148 48.12 -66.51 8.01
CA ASN A 1148 48.40 -67.71 7.20
C ASN A 1148 49.19 -67.41 5.91
N SER A 1149 49.15 -66.17 5.41
CA SER A 1149 49.92 -65.73 4.24
C SER A 1149 50.37 -64.27 4.38
N PHE A 1150 51.67 -64.03 4.24
CA PHE A 1150 52.20 -62.73 3.83
C PHE A 1150 52.30 -62.78 2.30
N ALA A 1151 51.55 -61.94 1.59
CA ALA A 1151 51.70 -61.80 0.15
C ALA A 1151 52.84 -60.81 -0.15
N ASP A 1152 53.92 -61.30 -0.74
CA ASP A 1152 54.77 -60.56 -1.69
C ASP A 1152 55.39 -61.59 -2.64
N PRO A 1153 55.37 -61.43 -4.00
CA PRO A 1153 56.54 -60.80 -4.66
C PRO A 1153 56.36 -60.26 -6.11
N ASP A 1154 55.23 -59.73 -6.62
CA ASP A 1154 55.16 -59.43 -8.09
C ASP A 1154 54.18 -58.35 -8.62
N THR A 1155 53.71 -57.38 -7.81
CA THR A 1155 52.94 -56.23 -8.36
C THR A 1155 53.51 -54.91 -7.86
N GLY A 1156 54.27 -54.24 -8.72
CA GLY A 1156 55.12 -53.08 -8.39
C GLY A 1156 54.40 -51.78 -8.02
N LEU A 1157 53.54 -51.79 -7.00
CA LEU A 1157 52.96 -50.59 -6.37
C LEU A 1157 52.75 -50.76 -4.85
N VAL A 1158 53.74 -51.23 -4.08
CA VAL A 1158 53.76 -51.06 -2.61
C VAL A 1158 55.20 -50.97 -2.10
N ASN A 1159 55.88 -49.85 -2.35
CA ASN A 1159 57.25 -49.61 -1.82
C ASN A 1159 57.36 -48.41 -0.87
N SER A 1160 56.25 -47.76 -0.49
CA SER A 1160 56.25 -46.72 0.55
C SER A 1160 55.67 -47.19 1.89
N TYR A 1161 54.98 -48.34 1.91
CA TYR A 1161 54.27 -48.82 3.10
C TYR A 1161 55.05 -49.87 3.92
N ILE A 1162 56.01 -50.55 3.30
CA ILE A 1162 56.88 -51.52 3.98
C ILE A 1162 58.03 -50.81 4.74
N ASP A 1163 58.45 -49.61 4.28
CA ASP A 1163 59.55 -48.86 4.89
C ASP A 1163 59.27 -48.39 6.33
N HIS A 1164 58.00 -48.25 6.74
CA HIS A 1164 57.66 -47.90 8.13
C HIS A 1164 57.48 -49.11 9.06
N ILE A 1165 57.24 -50.31 8.49
CA ILE A 1165 57.16 -51.56 9.26
C ILE A 1165 58.59 -52.04 9.56
N ASP A 1166 59.53 -51.95 8.62
CA ASP A 1166 60.94 -52.38 8.80
C ASP A 1166 61.72 -51.57 9.86
N ALA A 1167 61.44 -50.27 10.03
CA ALA A 1167 62.11 -49.46 11.06
C ALA A 1167 61.63 -49.74 12.50
N GLN A 1168 60.53 -50.48 12.70
CA GLN A 1168 60.03 -50.88 14.03
C GLN A 1168 60.04 -52.41 14.26
N LEU A 1169 60.31 -53.22 13.23
CA LEU A 1169 60.43 -54.68 13.30
C LEU A 1169 61.48 -55.18 14.33
N ALA A 1170 62.48 -54.37 14.67
CA ALA A 1170 63.49 -54.68 15.68
C ALA A 1170 62.98 -54.70 17.15
N LYS A 1171 61.73 -54.32 17.41
CA LYS A 1171 61.16 -54.24 18.77
C LYS A 1171 59.95 -55.16 19.01
N ILE A 1172 59.62 -56.04 18.05
CA ILE A 1172 58.45 -56.94 18.09
C ILE A 1172 58.86 -58.31 18.62
N ASN A 1173 58.25 -58.76 19.72
CA ASN A 1173 58.36 -60.14 20.19
C ASN A 1173 57.41 -61.02 19.36
N TRP A 1174 57.96 -61.68 18.34
CA TRP A 1174 57.26 -62.74 17.62
C TRP A 1174 57.08 -63.94 18.55
N LYS A 1175 55.84 -64.39 18.72
CA LYS A 1175 55.54 -65.63 19.43
C LYS A 1175 54.88 -66.56 18.42
N ASP A 1176 55.67 -67.50 17.88
CA ASP A 1176 55.12 -68.59 17.09
C ASP A 1176 54.26 -69.47 18.01
N SER A 1177 53.00 -69.67 17.62
CA SER A 1177 52.15 -70.73 18.16
C SER A 1177 51.32 -71.33 17.04
#